data_AF-Q3UFS0-F1
#
_entry.id   AF-Q3UFS0-F1
#
_cell.length_a   1.000
_cell.length_b   1.000
_cell.length_c   1.000
_cell.angle_alpha   90.00
_cell.angle_beta   90.00
_cell.angle_gamma   90.00
#
_symmetry.space_group_name_H-M   'P 1'
#
loop_
_entity.id
_entity.type
_entity.pdbx_description
1 polymer ?
#
loop_
_entity_poly.entity_id
_entity_poly.type
_entity_poly.pdbx_seq_one_letter_code
_entity_poly.pdbx_strand_id
1 'polypeptide(L)'
;MPEDQAHAAMEEASPYSLLDICLSFLTTNLEKFCSARQDGTLCLQEPGVFPQEVADRLLQTIAFHGLLNDGTVGIFRGNQMRLKRACIRKAKISAVAFRKAFCHHKLVELDATGVNADITITDIISGLGSNKWIQQNLQCLVLNSLTLSLEDPYERCFSRLSGLRALSITNVLFYNEDLAEVASLPRLESLDISNTSITDITALLACKDRLKSLTMHHLKCLKMTTTQILDVVRELKHLNHLDISDDKQFTSDIALRLLEQKDILPNLVSLDVSGRKHVTDKAVEAFIQQRPSMQFVGLLATDAGYSEFLMGKGHLKVSGEANETQIAEALRRYSERAFFVREALFHLFSLTHVMEKTKPDILKLVVTGMRNHPMNLPVQLAASACVFNLTKQDLALGMPVRLLADVTHLLLKAMEHFPNHQQLQKNCLLSLCSDRILQDVPFNRFEAAKLVMQWLCNHEDQNMQRMAVAIISILAAKLSTEQTAQLGAELFIVRQLLQIVKQKTNQNSVDTTLKFTLSALWNLTDESPTTCRHFIENQGLELFMRVLESFPTESSIQQKVLGLLNNIAEVQELHSELMWKDFIDHISSLLHSVEVEVSYFAAGIIAHLISRGEQAWTLSRSQRNSLLDDLHSAILKWPTPECEMVAYRSFNPFFPLLGCFTTPGVQLWAVWAMQHVCSKNPSRYCSMLIEEGGLQHLYNIKEHEQTDPYVQQIAVAILDSLEKHIVRHGRPPPCKKQPQARLN
;
A
#
# COMPACT_ATOMS: atom_id res chain seq x y z
N MET A 1 14.37 -25.06 7.76
CA MET A 1 14.20 -23.67 8.27
C MET A 1 14.35 -23.73 9.78
N PRO A 2 15.05 -22.77 10.43
CA PRO A 2 14.89 -22.54 11.87
C PRO A 2 13.40 -22.32 12.19
N GLU A 3 12.93 -22.77 13.35
CA GLU A 3 11.51 -22.75 13.74
C GLU A 3 10.88 -21.34 13.61
N ASP A 4 11.61 -20.29 13.99
CA ASP A 4 11.17 -18.90 13.88
C ASP A 4 10.84 -18.48 12.44
N GLN A 5 11.61 -18.94 11.45
CA GLN A 5 11.40 -18.62 10.04
C GLN A 5 10.18 -19.37 9.48
N ALA A 6 9.99 -20.62 9.90
CA ALA A 6 8.84 -21.42 9.50
C ALA A 6 7.53 -20.84 10.08
N HIS A 7 7.55 -20.41 11.34
CA HIS A 7 6.40 -19.80 11.99
C HIS A 7 6.01 -18.46 11.34
N ALA A 8 6.96 -17.57 11.06
CA ALA A 8 6.68 -16.28 10.42
C ALA A 8 6.10 -16.46 9.01
N ALA A 9 6.65 -17.38 8.21
CA ALA A 9 6.12 -17.69 6.88
C ALA A 9 4.69 -18.26 6.95
N MET A 10 4.41 -19.13 7.92
CA MET A 10 3.09 -19.74 8.12
C MET A 10 2.05 -18.73 8.63
N GLU A 11 2.43 -17.80 9.50
CA GLU A 11 1.56 -16.73 10.01
C GLU A 11 1.10 -15.81 8.87
N GLU A 12 2.03 -15.35 8.02
CA GLU A 12 1.72 -14.47 6.89
C GLU A 12 0.99 -15.19 5.74
N ALA A 13 1.15 -16.52 5.63
CA ALA A 13 0.41 -17.34 4.68
C ALA A 13 -1.02 -17.66 5.15
N SER A 14 -1.31 -17.52 6.46
CA SER A 14 -2.63 -17.76 7.03
C SER A 14 -3.55 -16.55 6.81
N PRO A 15 -4.88 -16.71 6.73
CA PRO A 15 -5.80 -15.56 6.81
C PRO A 15 -5.66 -14.83 8.16
N TYR A 16 -6.08 -13.56 8.23
CA TYR A 16 -6.20 -12.85 9.50
C TYR A 16 -7.10 -13.63 10.45
N SER A 17 -6.87 -13.54 11.76
CA SER A 17 -7.78 -14.19 12.71
C SER A 17 -9.19 -13.62 12.53
N LEU A 18 -10.22 -14.43 12.78
CA LEU A 18 -11.60 -13.96 12.69
C LEU A 18 -11.82 -12.71 13.55
N LEU A 19 -11.17 -12.66 14.73
CA LEU A 19 -11.20 -11.49 15.59
C LEU A 19 -10.63 -10.25 14.90
N ASP A 20 -9.45 -10.33 14.28
CA ASP A 20 -8.84 -9.17 13.61
C ASP A 20 -9.65 -8.72 12.40
N ILE A 21 -10.23 -9.67 11.64
CA ILE A 21 -11.15 -9.36 10.53
C ILE A 21 -12.37 -8.62 11.07
N CYS A 22 -12.99 -9.10 12.15
CA CYS A 22 -14.15 -8.47 12.76
C CYS A 22 -13.82 -7.08 13.33
N LEU A 23 -12.68 -6.92 14.00
CA LEU A 23 -12.24 -5.64 14.57
C LEU A 23 -11.91 -4.63 13.47
N SER A 24 -11.23 -5.05 12.40
CA SER A 24 -10.95 -4.21 11.24
C SER A 24 -12.24 -3.78 10.55
N PHE A 25 -13.16 -4.73 10.31
CA PHE A 25 -14.47 -4.42 9.74
C PHE A 25 -15.28 -3.43 10.59
N LEU A 26 -15.34 -3.66 11.92
CA LEU A 26 -15.98 -2.76 12.87
C LEU A 26 -15.35 -1.37 12.81
N THR A 27 -14.03 -1.29 12.79
CA THR A 27 -13.26 -0.04 12.78
C THR A 27 -13.46 0.75 11.49
N THR A 28 -13.51 0.08 10.33
CA THR A 28 -13.80 0.73 9.04
C THR A 28 -15.26 1.16 8.91
N ASN A 29 -16.17 0.58 9.70
CA ASN A 29 -17.62 0.82 9.61
C ASN A 29 -18.20 1.37 10.92
N LEU A 30 -17.43 2.11 11.73
CA LEU A 30 -17.87 2.59 13.05
C LEU A 30 -19.21 3.33 13.00
N GLU A 31 -19.46 4.10 11.94
CA GLU A 31 -20.71 4.85 11.72
C GLU A 31 -21.96 3.96 11.65
N LYS A 32 -21.81 2.70 11.22
CA LYS A 32 -22.93 1.74 11.15
C LYS A 32 -23.26 1.11 12.51
N PHE A 33 -22.29 1.07 13.42
CA PHE A 33 -22.39 0.38 14.71
C PHE A 33 -22.46 1.33 15.90
N CYS A 34 -22.20 2.62 15.68
CA CYS A 34 -22.17 3.64 16.73
C CYS A 34 -23.27 4.68 16.53
N SER A 35 -23.84 5.17 17.63
CA SER A 35 -24.64 6.39 17.68
C SER A 35 -23.80 7.54 18.23
N ALA A 36 -23.99 8.75 17.69
CA ALA A 36 -23.41 9.96 18.27
C ALA A 36 -24.19 10.37 19.54
N ARG A 37 -23.46 10.68 20.61
CA ARG A 37 -23.98 11.33 21.81
C ARG A 37 -24.25 12.82 21.52
N GLN A 38 -24.92 13.50 22.45
CA GLN A 38 -25.19 14.95 22.33
C GLN A 38 -23.93 15.81 22.19
N ASP A 39 -22.79 15.34 22.72
CA ASP A 39 -21.51 16.03 22.60
C ASP A 39 -20.70 15.64 21.34
N GLY A 40 -21.33 14.91 20.40
CA GLY A 40 -20.70 14.45 19.17
C GLY A 40 -19.83 13.19 19.31
N THR A 41 -19.64 12.67 20.52
CA THR A 41 -18.82 11.46 20.71
C THR A 41 -19.56 10.18 20.37
N LEU A 42 -18.86 9.21 19.81
CA LEU A 42 -19.44 7.93 19.41
C LEU A 42 -19.70 7.04 20.63
N CYS A 43 -20.79 6.29 20.59
CA CYS A 43 -21.12 5.23 21.53
C CYS A 43 -21.53 4.00 20.73
N LEU A 44 -20.97 2.85 21.04
CA LEU A 44 -21.39 1.60 20.41
C LEU A 44 -22.85 1.30 20.79
N GLN A 45 -23.68 0.92 19.81
CA GLN A 45 -25.09 0.63 20.03
C GLN A 45 -25.32 -0.71 20.74
N GLU A 46 -24.32 -1.59 20.75
CA GLU A 46 -24.38 -2.89 21.40
C GLU A 46 -24.47 -2.72 22.93
N PRO A 47 -25.51 -3.26 23.60
CA PRO A 47 -25.68 -3.10 25.05
C PRO A 47 -24.69 -3.95 25.86
N GLY A 48 -24.08 -4.97 25.25
CA GLY A 48 -23.17 -5.92 25.91
C GLY A 48 -21.85 -5.30 26.39
N VAL A 49 -21.29 -5.91 27.44
CA VAL A 49 -19.91 -5.62 27.90
C VAL A 49 -18.96 -6.47 27.07
N PHE A 50 -17.99 -5.84 26.43
CA PHE A 50 -16.98 -6.54 25.65
C PHE A 50 -15.98 -7.22 26.60
N PRO A 51 -15.49 -8.43 26.27
CA PRO A 51 -14.36 -9.01 26.96
C PRO A 51 -13.17 -8.05 26.95
N GLN A 52 -12.48 -7.93 28.08
CA GLN A 52 -11.40 -6.95 28.26
C GLN A 52 -10.32 -7.05 27.17
N GLU A 53 -9.92 -8.26 26.79
CA GLU A 53 -8.92 -8.47 25.73
C GLU A 53 -9.40 -7.98 24.36
N VAL A 54 -10.70 -8.06 24.08
CA VAL A 54 -11.30 -7.55 22.84
C VAL A 54 -11.40 -6.03 22.90
N ALA A 55 -11.71 -5.44 24.05
CA ALA A 55 -11.75 -3.99 24.23
C ALA A 55 -10.35 -3.36 24.06
N ASP A 56 -9.33 -3.94 24.69
CA ASP A 56 -7.93 -3.49 24.56
C ASP A 56 -7.47 -3.59 23.08
N ARG A 57 -7.78 -4.69 22.38
CA ARG A 57 -7.46 -4.86 20.95
C ARG A 57 -8.24 -3.94 20.03
N LEU A 58 -9.52 -3.66 20.32
CA LEU A 58 -10.31 -2.70 19.55
C LEU A 58 -9.70 -1.30 19.64
N LEU A 59 -9.32 -0.85 20.85
CA LEU A 59 -8.64 0.44 21.04
C LEU A 59 -7.36 0.51 20.21
N GLN A 60 -6.53 -0.53 20.30
CA GLN A 60 -5.28 -0.64 19.54
C GLN A 60 -5.53 -0.62 18.02
N THR A 61 -6.59 -1.29 17.55
CA THR A 61 -6.96 -1.34 16.12
C THR A 61 -7.40 0.03 15.61
N ILE A 62 -8.24 0.75 16.37
CA ILE A 62 -8.68 2.11 16.04
C ILE A 62 -7.49 3.08 16.02
N ALA A 63 -6.58 2.97 16.98
CA ALA A 63 -5.34 3.76 17.02
C ALA A 63 -4.42 3.43 15.83
N PHE A 64 -4.23 2.14 15.53
CA PHE A 64 -3.40 1.66 14.43
C PHE A 64 -3.87 2.18 13.07
N HIS A 65 -5.19 2.27 12.85
CA HIS A 65 -5.77 2.83 11.63
C HIS A 65 -5.82 4.37 11.61
N GLY A 66 -5.29 5.05 12.64
CA GLY A 66 -5.27 6.52 12.72
C GLY A 66 -6.66 7.14 12.91
N LEU A 67 -7.64 6.36 13.38
CA LEU A 67 -9.03 6.79 13.55
C LEU A 67 -9.35 7.26 14.97
N LEU A 68 -8.42 7.13 15.92
CA LEU A 68 -8.64 7.51 17.32
C LEU A 68 -8.56 9.03 17.50
N ASN A 69 -9.72 9.66 17.71
CA ASN A 69 -9.90 11.10 17.91
C ASN A 69 -10.97 11.37 18.99
N ASP A 70 -11.22 12.63 19.33
CA ASP A 70 -12.19 13.02 20.37
C ASP A 70 -13.59 12.43 20.18
N GLY A 71 -14.02 12.22 18.93
CA GLY A 71 -15.28 11.57 18.59
C GLY A 71 -15.24 10.07 18.86
N THR A 72 -14.30 9.36 18.24
CA THR A 72 -14.23 7.89 18.28
C THR A 72 -13.78 7.35 19.64
N VAL A 73 -12.95 8.08 20.39
CA VAL A 73 -12.52 7.70 21.74
C VAL A 73 -13.68 7.64 22.73
N GLY A 74 -14.81 8.27 22.40
CA GLY A 74 -16.08 8.18 23.12
C GLY A 74 -16.58 6.75 23.36
N ILE A 75 -16.22 5.81 22.48
CA ILE A 75 -16.60 4.39 22.57
C ILE A 75 -16.09 3.76 23.87
N PHE A 76 -14.96 4.25 24.39
CA PHE A 76 -14.32 3.74 25.60
C PHE A 76 -14.78 4.43 26.87
N ARG A 77 -15.75 5.36 26.77
CA ARG A 77 -16.40 5.97 27.94
C ARG A 77 -17.34 4.98 28.60
N GLY A 78 -17.28 4.89 29.93
CA GLY A 78 -18.14 4.01 30.72
C GLY A 78 -17.63 2.56 30.80
N ASN A 79 -18.56 1.63 31.07
CA ASN A 79 -18.25 0.27 31.53
C ASN A 79 -18.41 -0.83 30.47
N GLN A 80 -18.85 -0.50 29.24
CA GLN A 80 -19.02 -1.47 28.15
C GLN A 80 -17.68 -1.95 27.61
N MET A 81 -16.68 -1.07 27.52
CA MET A 81 -15.33 -1.36 27.02
C MET A 81 -14.31 -1.24 28.16
N ARG A 82 -14.22 -2.25 29.04
CA ARG A 82 -13.30 -2.20 30.20
C ARG A 82 -11.86 -2.40 29.75
N LEU A 83 -11.02 -1.37 29.93
CA LEU A 83 -9.62 -1.40 29.51
C LEU A 83 -8.67 -1.81 30.64
N LYS A 84 -7.61 -2.55 30.30
CA LYS A 84 -6.45 -2.82 31.18
C LYS A 84 -5.16 -2.30 30.59
N ARG A 85 -5.00 -2.48 29.28
CA ARG A 85 -3.82 -2.10 28.51
C ARG A 85 -4.27 -1.17 27.40
N ALA A 86 -4.04 0.11 27.58
CA ALA A 86 -4.43 1.12 26.62
C ALA A 86 -3.27 1.45 25.69
N CYS A 87 -3.41 1.17 24.39
CA CYS A 87 -2.45 1.58 23.37
C CYS A 87 -3.11 2.65 22.48
N ILE A 88 -2.74 3.90 22.67
CA ILE A 88 -3.32 5.07 22.00
C ILE A 88 -2.29 5.83 21.16
N ARG A 89 -1.26 5.13 20.67
CA ARG A 89 -0.16 5.73 19.89
C ARG A 89 -0.71 6.62 18.77
N LYS A 90 -0.14 7.82 18.62
CA LYS A 90 -0.47 8.80 17.56
C LYS A 90 -1.95 9.22 17.50
N ALA A 91 -2.72 9.02 18.58
CA ALA A 91 -4.12 9.44 18.64
C ALA A 91 -4.25 10.96 18.65
N LYS A 92 -5.33 11.46 18.04
CA LYS A 92 -5.66 12.89 17.99
C LYS A 92 -6.72 13.26 19.02
N ILE A 93 -6.33 13.22 20.30
CA ILE A 93 -7.27 13.39 21.42
C ILE A 93 -6.89 14.52 22.37
N SER A 94 -7.88 15.27 22.83
CA SER A 94 -7.72 16.34 23.82
C SER A 94 -7.55 15.78 25.24
N ALA A 95 -7.01 16.60 26.15
CA ALA A 95 -6.89 16.28 27.58
C ALA A 95 -8.24 15.91 28.22
N VAL A 96 -9.32 16.59 27.81
CA VAL A 96 -10.69 16.33 28.30
C VAL A 96 -11.19 14.98 27.81
N ALA A 97 -11.00 14.67 26.53
CA ALA A 97 -11.41 13.39 25.96
C ALA A 97 -10.62 12.23 26.58
N PHE A 98 -9.30 12.38 26.76
CA PHE A 98 -8.45 11.43 27.46
C PHE A 98 -8.99 11.13 28.87
N ARG A 99 -9.26 12.18 29.65
CA ARG A 99 -9.75 12.03 31.03
C ARG A 99 -11.07 11.27 31.10
N LYS A 100 -12.01 11.59 30.21
CA LYS A 100 -13.34 10.96 30.17
C LYS A 100 -13.30 9.51 29.67
N ALA A 101 -12.35 9.17 28.81
CA ALA A 101 -12.29 7.86 28.16
C ALA A 101 -11.39 6.86 28.90
N PHE A 102 -10.33 7.31 29.58
CA PHE A 102 -9.30 6.41 30.11
C PHE A 102 -9.20 6.40 31.64
N CYS A 103 -9.45 7.52 32.30
CA CYS A 103 -9.09 7.65 33.72
C CYS A 103 -10.06 6.92 34.67
N HIS A 104 -11.26 6.51 34.23
CA HIS A 104 -12.17 5.69 35.03
C HIS A 104 -11.85 4.18 34.98
N HIS A 105 -10.99 3.75 34.05
CA HIS A 105 -10.61 2.35 33.91
C HIS A 105 -9.59 1.90 34.97
N LYS A 106 -9.34 0.59 35.01
CA LYS A 106 -8.31 -0.04 35.84
C LYS A 106 -7.07 -0.35 35.00
N LEU A 107 -6.43 0.70 34.50
CA LEU A 107 -5.27 0.61 33.61
C LEU A 107 -4.00 0.15 34.35
N VAL A 108 -3.39 -0.92 33.84
CA VAL A 108 -2.08 -1.43 34.27
C VAL A 108 -0.99 -0.94 33.33
N GLU A 109 -1.31 -0.73 32.05
CA GLU A 109 -0.37 -0.27 31.04
C GLU A 109 -1.03 0.82 30.18
N LEU A 110 -0.29 1.88 29.90
CA LEU A 110 -0.66 2.91 28.94
C LEU A 110 0.52 3.23 28.03
N ASP A 111 0.32 3.06 26.72
CA ASP A 111 1.20 3.62 25.69
C ASP A 111 0.52 4.79 24.99
N ALA A 112 1.02 5.99 25.28
CA ALA A 112 0.56 7.25 24.72
C ALA A 112 1.55 7.86 23.72
N THR A 113 2.46 7.06 23.15
CA THR A 113 3.51 7.55 22.23
C THR A 113 2.94 8.43 21.12
N GLY A 114 3.40 9.68 21.03
CA GLY A 114 3.07 10.61 19.95
C GLY A 114 1.60 11.03 19.87
N VAL A 115 0.81 10.85 20.93
CA VAL A 115 -0.55 11.43 21.02
C VAL A 115 -0.46 12.95 20.86
N ASN A 116 -1.30 13.53 20.00
CA ASN A 116 -1.28 14.97 19.73
C ASN A 116 -2.69 15.57 19.49
N ALA A 117 -3.04 16.57 20.29
CA ALA A 117 -4.14 17.53 20.09
C ALA A 117 -4.13 18.46 21.33
N ASP A 118 -2.98 19.09 21.56
CA ASP A 118 -2.66 19.94 22.72
C ASP A 118 -2.60 19.23 24.09
N ILE A 119 -2.79 17.90 24.16
CA ILE A 119 -2.58 17.14 25.39
C ILE A 119 -1.09 17.03 25.76
N THR A 120 -0.76 17.38 27.00
CA THR A 120 0.60 17.31 27.53
C THR A 120 0.83 16.07 28.40
N ILE A 121 2.09 15.78 28.72
CA ILE A 121 2.46 14.78 29.73
C ILE A 121 1.78 15.07 31.08
N THR A 122 1.74 16.34 31.49
CA THR A 122 1.12 16.78 32.75
C THR A 122 -0.38 16.50 32.76
N ASP A 123 -1.08 16.69 31.63
CA ASP A 123 -2.50 16.35 31.50
C ASP A 123 -2.76 14.85 31.67
N ILE A 124 -1.92 14.03 31.03
CA ILE A 124 -2.02 12.57 31.11
C ILE A 124 -1.80 12.12 32.57
N ILE A 125 -0.71 12.58 33.20
CA ILE A 125 -0.37 12.16 34.57
C ILE A 125 -1.39 12.69 35.58
N SER A 126 -1.84 13.93 35.45
CA SER A 126 -2.89 14.49 36.33
C SER A 126 -4.21 13.75 36.15
N GLY A 127 -4.56 13.38 34.91
CA GLY A 127 -5.73 12.57 34.59
C GLY A 127 -5.64 11.18 35.23
N LEU A 128 -4.56 10.44 35.00
CA LEU A 128 -4.34 9.11 35.57
C LEU A 128 -4.29 9.16 37.10
N GLY A 129 -3.61 10.18 37.63
CA GLY A 129 -3.50 10.47 39.05
C GLY A 129 -4.82 10.86 39.72
N SER A 130 -5.91 11.14 38.98
CA SER A 130 -7.23 11.35 39.59
C SER A 130 -7.89 10.06 40.09
N ASN A 131 -7.42 8.89 39.63
CA ASN A 131 -7.94 7.59 40.01
C ASN A 131 -6.99 6.88 40.98
N LYS A 132 -7.44 6.71 42.24
CA LYS A 132 -6.67 6.04 43.30
C LYS A 132 -6.20 4.63 42.92
N TRP A 133 -6.99 3.90 42.13
CA TRP A 133 -6.60 2.56 41.68
C TRP A 133 -5.41 2.65 40.74
N ILE A 134 -5.44 3.55 39.75
CA ILE A 134 -4.34 3.76 38.79
C ILE A 134 -3.08 4.21 39.51
N GLN A 135 -3.16 5.14 40.47
CA GLN A 135 -2.01 5.61 41.26
C GLN A 135 -1.17 4.47 41.88
N GLN A 136 -1.82 3.36 42.27
CA GLN A 136 -1.18 2.23 42.97
C GLN A 136 -0.88 1.04 42.04
N ASN A 137 -1.54 0.96 40.89
CA ASN A 137 -1.56 -0.25 40.04
C ASN A 137 -1.12 -0.04 38.59
N LEU A 138 -0.96 1.20 38.12
CA LEU A 138 -0.32 1.45 36.83
C LEU A 138 1.15 1.02 36.91
N GLN A 139 1.54 0.06 36.07
CA GLN A 139 2.87 -0.54 36.10
C GLN A 139 3.75 -0.05 34.96
N CYS A 140 3.19 0.16 33.77
CA CYS A 140 3.92 0.62 32.59
C CYS A 140 3.28 1.89 32.03
N LEU A 141 4.11 2.90 31.79
CA LEU A 141 3.70 4.17 31.19
C LEU A 141 4.72 4.57 30.12
N VAL A 142 4.24 4.72 28.88
CA VAL A 142 5.05 5.17 27.74
C VAL A 142 4.53 6.53 27.26
N LEU A 143 5.37 7.54 27.35
CA LEU A 143 5.08 8.95 27.09
C LEU A 143 6.06 9.54 26.06
N ASN A 144 6.42 8.73 25.07
CA ASN A 144 7.41 9.09 24.06
C ASN A 144 6.87 10.14 23.08
N SER A 145 7.71 11.09 22.67
CA SER A 145 7.36 12.14 21.69
C SER A 145 6.12 12.96 22.07
N LEU A 146 5.93 13.26 23.35
CA LEU A 146 4.95 14.23 23.86
C LEU A 146 5.62 15.49 24.38
N THR A 147 4.84 16.54 24.56
CA THR A 147 5.29 17.79 25.18
C THR A 147 5.05 17.74 26.69
N LEU A 148 6.08 18.07 27.48
CA LEU A 148 5.93 18.39 28.89
C LEU A 148 5.42 19.83 29.01
N SER A 149 4.42 20.11 29.84
CA SER A 149 3.88 21.48 29.95
C SER A 149 4.98 22.46 30.37
N LEU A 150 5.11 23.58 29.63
CA LEU A 150 6.08 24.64 29.92
C LEU A 150 5.54 25.66 30.93
N GLU A 151 4.21 25.73 31.09
CA GLU A 151 3.55 26.80 31.86
C GLU A 151 3.67 26.60 33.37
N ASP A 152 3.87 25.36 33.84
CA ASP A 152 4.09 25.06 35.25
C ASP A 152 5.19 24.00 35.44
N PRO A 153 6.48 24.39 35.33
CA PRO A 153 7.60 23.48 35.57
C PRO A 153 7.68 22.99 37.03
N TYR A 154 6.78 23.45 37.92
CA TYR A 154 6.76 23.06 39.33
C TYR A 154 5.70 22.00 39.68
N GLU A 155 4.79 21.65 38.77
CA GLU A 155 3.87 20.52 38.99
C GLU A 155 4.59 19.17 38.79
N ARG A 156 5.37 18.81 39.81
CA ARG A 156 5.89 17.45 40.02
C ARG A 156 4.74 16.46 40.10
N CYS A 157 4.43 15.80 38.99
CA CYS A 157 3.23 15.01 38.83
C CYS A 157 3.48 13.49 38.85
N PHE A 158 4.70 13.04 38.52
CA PHE A 158 5.05 11.61 38.47
C PHE A 158 4.88 10.92 39.82
N SER A 159 5.23 11.61 40.91
CA SER A 159 5.13 11.10 42.29
C SER A 159 3.74 10.56 42.67
N ARG A 160 2.67 10.98 41.96
CA ARG A 160 1.30 10.46 42.12
C ARG A 160 1.14 9.00 41.69
N LEU A 161 2.04 8.48 40.85
CA LEU A 161 1.98 7.14 40.26
C LEU A 161 2.89 6.15 41.02
N SER A 162 2.66 5.99 42.31
CA SER A 162 3.43 5.11 43.21
C SER A 162 3.55 3.64 42.76
N GLY A 163 2.62 3.16 41.92
CA GLY A 163 2.61 1.81 41.37
C GLY A 163 3.62 1.57 40.23
N LEU A 164 4.16 2.65 39.65
CA LEU A 164 4.87 2.61 38.38
C LEU A 164 6.19 1.85 38.48
N ARG A 165 6.38 0.89 37.56
CA ARG A 165 7.56 0.02 37.45
C ARG A 165 8.38 0.29 36.20
N ALA A 166 7.73 0.63 35.10
CA ALA A 166 8.36 0.94 33.83
C ALA A 166 7.89 2.30 33.33
N LEU A 167 8.84 3.19 33.05
CA LEU A 167 8.59 4.49 32.46
C LEU A 167 9.48 4.67 31.23
N SER A 168 8.85 5.05 30.12
CA SER A 168 9.56 5.45 28.91
C SER A 168 9.18 6.89 28.56
N ILE A 169 10.17 7.77 28.53
CA ILE A 169 10.06 9.18 28.18
C ILE A 169 11.18 9.49 27.18
N THR A 170 10.96 9.11 25.92
CA THR A 170 11.94 9.34 24.86
C THR A 170 11.54 10.52 23.98
N ASN A 171 12.52 11.27 23.47
CA ASN A 171 12.27 12.42 22.57
C ASN A 171 11.35 13.47 23.21
N VAL A 172 11.61 13.81 24.48
CA VAL A 172 10.88 14.79 25.28
C VAL A 172 11.89 15.77 25.87
N LEU A 173 11.48 17.04 26.04
CA LEU A 173 12.22 18.03 26.84
C LEU A 173 12.13 17.68 28.33
N PHE A 174 12.91 16.67 28.73
CA PHE A 174 12.98 16.12 30.07
C PHE A 174 14.36 16.40 30.67
N TYR A 175 14.40 16.98 31.86
CA TYR A 175 15.58 17.56 32.51
C TYR A 175 15.98 16.81 33.79
N ASN A 176 17.02 17.29 34.48
CA ASN A 176 17.57 16.62 35.66
C ASN A 176 16.59 16.62 36.84
N GLU A 177 15.78 17.68 36.98
CA GLU A 177 14.76 17.81 38.01
C GLU A 177 13.65 16.78 37.84
N ASP A 178 13.23 16.55 36.59
CA ASP A 178 12.25 15.52 36.25
C ASP A 178 12.82 14.12 36.51
N LEU A 179 14.09 13.90 36.16
CA LEU A 179 14.81 12.66 36.45
C LEU A 179 14.86 12.39 37.95
N ALA A 180 15.12 13.41 38.77
CA ALA A 180 15.14 13.28 40.23
C ALA A 180 13.75 12.92 40.78
N GLU A 181 12.67 13.47 40.22
CA GLU A 181 11.31 13.08 40.61
C GLU A 181 11.02 11.62 40.23
N VAL A 182 11.28 11.22 38.99
CA VAL A 182 11.07 9.85 38.52
C VAL A 182 11.92 8.86 39.32
N ALA A 183 13.17 9.18 39.59
CA ALA A 183 14.07 8.38 40.40
C ALA A 183 13.67 8.33 41.89
N SER A 184 12.64 9.07 42.32
CA SER A 184 12.03 8.92 43.66
C SER A 184 10.88 7.90 43.71
N LEU A 185 10.39 7.44 42.55
CA LEU A 185 9.27 6.49 42.49
C LEU A 185 9.63 5.16 43.16
N PRO A 186 8.81 4.66 44.11
CA PRO A 186 9.19 3.58 45.02
C PRO A 186 9.31 2.21 44.37
N ARG A 187 8.73 2.02 43.18
CA ARG A 187 8.66 0.73 42.47
C ARG A 187 9.33 0.75 41.09
N LEU A 188 10.00 1.83 40.72
CA LEU A 188 10.62 1.97 39.41
C LEU A 188 11.73 0.92 39.21
N GLU A 189 11.59 0.09 38.19
CA GLU A 189 12.52 -0.99 37.81
C GLU A 189 13.08 -0.80 36.39
N SER A 190 12.36 -0.12 35.51
CA SER A 190 12.77 0.13 34.12
C SER A 190 12.57 1.60 33.77
N LEU A 191 13.63 2.23 33.25
CA LEU A 191 13.60 3.62 32.83
C LEU A 191 14.24 3.78 31.46
N ASP A 192 13.49 4.36 30.52
CA ASP A 192 14.00 4.81 29.23
C ASP A 192 13.89 6.34 29.14
N ILE A 193 15.06 6.99 29.09
CA ILE A 193 15.23 8.45 29.02
C ILE A 193 15.92 8.87 27.73
N SER A 194 15.85 8.03 26.69
CA SER A 194 16.58 8.24 25.44
C SER A 194 16.20 9.55 24.76
N ASN A 195 17.18 10.23 24.15
CA ASN A 195 16.95 11.43 23.36
C ASN A 195 16.28 12.59 24.14
N THR A 196 16.62 12.72 25.43
CA THR A 196 16.16 13.80 26.34
C THR A 196 17.25 14.87 26.57
N SER A 197 16.95 15.87 27.41
CA SER A 197 17.82 17.01 27.74
C SER A 197 18.56 16.86 29.07
N ILE A 198 18.60 15.65 29.64
CA ILE A 198 19.34 15.34 30.87
C ILE A 198 20.82 15.66 30.68
N THR A 199 21.40 16.39 31.62
CA THR A 199 22.83 16.72 31.63
C THR A 199 23.63 15.93 32.65
N ASP A 200 22.96 15.40 33.68
CA ASP A 200 23.53 14.67 34.80
C ASP A 200 22.61 13.51 35.23
N ILE A 201 23.15 12.29 35.30
CA ILE A 201 22.40 11.07 35.63
C ILE A 201 22.54 10.66 37.11
N THR A 202 23.22 11.43 37.96
CA THR A 202 23.46 11.11 39.38
C THR A 202 22.17 10.91 40.17
N ALA A 203 21.08 11.55 39.74
CA ALA A 203 19.74 11.35 40.32
C ALA A 203 19.29 9.88 40.31
N LEU A 204 19.77 9.06 39.36
CA LEU A 204 19.48 7.62 39.29
C LEU A 204 19.95 6.86 40.54
N LEU A 205 20.90 7.40 41.30
CA LEU A 205 21.35 6.77 42.55
C LEU A 205 20.22 6.64 43.58
N ALA A 206 19.19 7.50 43.51
CA ALA A 206 17.99 7.38 44.34
C ALA A 206 17.17 6.09 44.04
N CYS A 207 17.42 5.45 42.90
CA CYS A 207 16.79 4.20 42.48
C CYS A 207 17.73 3.01 42.29
N LYS A 208 18.98 3.11 42.76
CA LYS A 208 20.02 2.09 42.54
C LYS A 208 19.68 0.68 43.03
N ASP A 209 18.93 0.57 44.13
CA ASP A 209 18.58 -0.72 44.75
C ASP A 209 17.38 -1.42 44.08
N ARG A 210 16.77 -0.79 43.06
CA ARG A 210 15.56 -1.29 42.37
C ARG A 210 15.65 -1.27 40.84
N LEU A 211 16.45 -0.36 40.27
CA LEU A 211 16.56 -0.20 38.83
C LEU A 211 17.23 -1.43 38.20
N LYS A 212 16.50 -2.11 37.32
CA LYS A 212 16.92 -3.33 36.59
C LYS A 212 17.17 -3.08 35.10
N SER A 213 16.58 -2.04 34.53
CA SER A 213 16.74 -1.68 33.12
C SER A 213 16.90 -0.17 32.98
N LEU A 214 17.96 0.25 32.30
CA LEU A 214 18.24 1.65 32.00
C LEU A 214 18.58 1.80 30.53
N THR A 215 17.79 2.60 29.83
CA THR A 215 18.07 3.02 28.46
C THR A 215 18.32 4.51 28.45
N MET A 216 19.52 4.89 28.01
CA MET A 216 19.94 6.28 27.87
C MET A 216 20.56 6.52 26.50
N HIS A 217 19.88 6.03 25.46
CA HIS A 217 20.30 6.17 24.07
C HIS A 217 20.27 7.64 23.65
N HIS A 218 21.36 8.13 23.04
CA HIS A 218 21.47 9.47 22.46
C HIS A 218 21.02 10.63 23.41
N LEU A 219 21.51 10.68 24.65
CA LEU A 219 21.25 11.83 25.54
C LEU A 219 21.91 13.12 25.00
N LYS A 220 21.12 14.02 24.41
CA LYS A 220 21.59 15.20 23.64
C LYS A 220 22.48 16.16 24.43
N CYS A 221 22.25 16.28 25.73
CA CYS A 221 22.83 17.32 26.57
C CYS A 221 23.72 16.77 27.69
N LEU A 222 24.10 15.49 27.66
CA LEU A 222 24.87 14.87 28.74
C LEU A 222 26.24 15.57 28.89
N LYS A 223 26.47 16.23 30.04
CA LYS A 223 27.69 17.01 30.31
C LYS A 223 28.72 16.26 31.16
N MET A 224 28.33 15.12 31.72
CA MET A 224 29.21 14.32 32.57
C MET A 224 30.38 13.74 31.78
N THR A 225 31.54 13.67 32.44
CA THR A 225 32.70 12.94 31.92
C THR A 225 32.45 11.43 31.92
N THR A 226 33.18 10.69 31.08
CA THR A 226 33.14 9.22 31.05
C THR A 226 33.31 8.62 32.45
N THR A 227 34.25 9.11 33.25
CA THR A 227 34.47 8.64 34.63
C THR A 227 33.25 8.85 35.52
N GLN A 228 32.67 10.07 35.51
CA GLN A 228 31.49 10.37 36.33
C GLN A 228 30.29 9.49 35.95
N ILE A 229 30.09 9.23 34.66
CA ILE A 229 29.00 8.34 34.20
C ILE A 229 29.25 6.92 34.69
N LEU A 230 30.47 6.41 34.56
CA LEU A 230 30.84 5.07 35.03
C LEU A 230 30.72 4.95 36.55
N ASP A 231 30.99 6.00 37.32
CA ASP A 231 30.82 6.01 38.77
C ASP A 231 29.36 5.83 39.18
N VAL A 232 28.43 6.50 38.49
CA VAL A 232 27.00 6.29 38.70
C VAL A 232 26.60 4.87 38.29
N VAL A 233 26.99 4.44 37.09
CA VAL A 233 26.65 3.11 36.55
C VAL A 233 27.17 1.98 37.45
N ARG A 234 28.35 2.14 38.07
CA ARG A 234 28.94 1.16 39.01
C ARG A 234 28.07 0.95 40.25
N GLU A 235 27.40 1.99 40.71
CA GLU A 235 26.50 1.91 41.86
C GLU A 235 25.15 1.24 41.54
N LEU A 236 24.76 1.15 40.27
CA LEU A 236 23.54 0.47 39.81
C LEU A 236 23.70 -1.06 39.75
N LYS A 237 24.03 -1.69 40.88
CA LYS A 237 24.45 -3.11 40.97
C LYS A 237 23.36 -4.13 40.59
N HIS A 238 22.09 -3.72 40.60
CA HIS A 238 20.94 -4.55 40.23
C HIS A 238 20.54 -4.44 38.76
N LEU A 239 21.29 -3.67 37.97
CA LEU A 239 21.01 -3.46 36.57
C LEU A 239 21.29 -4.74 35.75
N ASN A 240 20.26 -5.20 35.06
CA ASN A 240 20.29 -6.36 34.16
C ASN A 240 20.40 -5.91 32.70
N HIS A 241 19.84 -4.76 32.36
CA HIS A 241 19.84 -4.19 31.01
C HIS A 241 20.40 -2.78 31.04
N LEU A 242 21.42 -2.54 30.23
CA LEU A 242 22.00 -1.22 30.02
C LEU A 242 22.10 -0.94 28.54
N ASP A 243 21.47 0.15 28.11
CA ASP A 243 21.62 0.68 26.75
C ASP A 243 22.21 2.09 26.84
N ILE A 244 23.44 2.21 26.34
CA ILE A 244 24.19 3.45 26.18
C ILE A 244 24.50 3.74 24.72
N SER A 245 23.71 3.20 23.79
CA SER A 245 23.88 3.39 22.35
C SER A 245 23.73 4.87 21.94
N ASP A 246 24.16 5.21 20.73
CA ASP A 246 24.15 6.59 20.22
C ASP A 246 23.97 6.64 18.69
N ASP A 247 23.50 7.76 18.15
CA ASP A 247 23.29 7.97 16.70
C ASP A 247 24.58 8.41 15.98
N LYS A 248 25.76 8.00 16.47
CA LYS A 248 27.12 8.28 15.92
C LYS A 248 27.58 9.76 15.97
N GLN A 249 26.74 10.70 16.43
CA GLN A 249 27.09 12.13 16.48
C GLN A 249 28.13 12.48 17.58
N PHE A 250 28.14 11.75 18.70
CA PHE A 250 29.04 12.04 19.82
C PHE A 250 30.19 11.03 19.92
N THR A 251 31.42 11.53 19.85
CA THR A 251 32.63 10.75 20.06
C THR A 251 32.95 10.68 21.56
N SER A 252 32.33 9.74 22.27
CA SER A 252 32.70 9.40 23.64
C SER A 252 33.37 8.03 23.68
N ASP A 253 34.40 7.89 24.51
CA ASP A 253 35.08 6.62 24.79
C ASP A 253 34.35 5.77 25.83
N ILE A 254 33.16 6.20 26.30
CA ILE A 254 32.40 5.54 27.37
C ILE A 254 32.18 4.04 27.15
N ALA A 255 31.86 3.62 25.93
CA ALA A 255 31.64 2.21 25.63
C ALA A 255 32.93 1.40 25.81
N LEU A 256 34.05 1.87 25.26
CA LEU A 256 35.34 1.21 25.43
C LEU A 256 35.74 1.17 26.91
N ARG A 257 35.65 2.30 27.62
CA ARG A 257 36.00 2.38 29.04
C ARG A 257 35.14 1.48 29.92
N LEU A 258 33.85 1.35 29.60
CA LEU A 258 32.93 0.42 30.25
C LEU A 258 33.37 -1.03 30.02
N LEU A 259 33.65 -1.40 28.76
CA LEU A 259 34.07 -2.75 28.37
C LEU A 259 35.40 -3.17 29.03
N GLU A 260 36.26 -2.20 29.36
CA GLU A 260 37.53 -2.43 30.08
C GLU A 260 37.35 -2.65 31.60
N GLN A 261 36.18 -2.32 32.18
CA GLN A 261 35.93 -2.51 33.62
C GLN A 261 35.57 -3.97 33.94
N LYS A 262 36.28 -4.58 34.90
CA LYS A 262 36.09 -5.98 35.28
C LYS A 262 35.00 -6.21 36.33
N ASP A 263 34.78 -5.23 37.20
CA ASP A 263 33.95 -5.31 38.41
C ASP A 263 32.63 -4.54 38.31
N ILE A 264 32.37 -3.88 37.17
CA ILE A 264 31.14 -3.10 36.95
C ILE A 264 29.98 -4.00 36.49
N LEU A 265 28.75 -3.72 36.91
CA LEU A 265 27.53 -4.40 36.42
C LEU A 265 27.65 -5.95 36.35
N PRO A 266 27.89 -6.65 37.48
CA PRO A 266 28.14 -8.10 37.48
C PRO A 266 26.94 -8.93 37.02
N ASN A 267 25.72 -8.42 37.17
CA ASN A 267 24.47 -9.13 36.83
C ASN A 267 23.94 -8.80 35.42
N LEU A 268 24.71 -8.06 34.61
CA LEU A 268 24.25 -7.60 33.31
C LEU A 268 23.99 -8.79 32.37
N VAL A 269 22.78 -8.83 31.79
CA VAL A 269 22.37 -9.82 30.80
C VAL A 269 22.20 -9.22 29.40
N SER A 270 22.14 -7.89 29.31
CA SER A 270 21.90 -7.17 28.07
C SER A 270 22.67 -5.86 28.07
N LEU A 271 23.59 -5.69 27.12
CA LEU A 271 24.35 -4.46 26.92
C LEU A 271 24.14 -3.93 25.51
N ASP A 272 23.82 -2.66 25.34
CA ASP A 272 23.79 -2.02 24.03
C ASP A 272 24.80 -0.86 23.98
N VAL A 273 25.75 -0.97 23.06
CA VAL A 273 26.77 0.06 22.77
C VAL A 273 26.75 0.46 21.30
N SER A 274 25.65 0.19 20.58
CA SER A 274 25.50 0.50 19.16
C SER A 274 25.78 1.99 18.88
N GLY A 275 26.43 2.28 17.76
CA GLY A 275 26.81 3.61 17.29
C GLY A 275 27.92 4.30 18.09
N ARG A 276 28.52 3.61 19.06
CA ARG A 276 29.71 4.08 19.79
C ARG A 276 30.99 3.73 19.02
N LYS A 277 32.01 4.60 19.15
CA LYS A 277 33.33 4.39 18.54
C LYS A 277 34.25 3.59 19.45
N HIS A 278 35.32 3.05 18.85
CA HIS A 278 36.42 2.35 19.54
C HIS A 278 36.02 1.04 20.24
N VAL A 279 34.80 0.55 20.00
CA VAL A 279 34.41 -0.80 20.41
C VAL A 279 35.18 -1.80 19.55
N THR A 280 35.70 -2.87 20.15
CA THR A 280 36.44 -3.92 19.44
C THR A 280 35.94 -5.29 19.88
N ASP A 281 35.97 -6.27 18.99
CA ASP A 281 35.57 -7.66 19.28
C ASP A 281 36.27 -8.19 20.52
N LYS A 282 37.59 -7.95 20.64
CA LYS A 282 38.38 -8.37 21.80
C LYS A 282 37.86 -7.79 23.12
N ALA A 283 37.50 -6.51 23.16
CA ALA A 283 36.98 -5.87 24.37
C ALA A 283 35.60 -6.42 24.73
N VAL A 284 34.73 -6.59 23.73
CA VAL A 284 33.38 -7.14 23.91
C VAL A 284 33.44 -8.59 24.39
N GLU A 285 34.25 -9.44 23.76
CA GLU A 285 34.46 -10.83 24.16
C GLU A 285 34.96 -10.93 25.60
N ALA A 286 35.99 -10.16 25.97
CA ALA A 286 36.53 -10.16 27.33
C ALA A 286 35.48 -9.73 28.36
N PHE A 287 34.62 -8.76 28.03
CA PHE A 287 33.54 -8.30 28.88
C PHE A 287 32.44 -9.36 29.06
N ILE A 288 32.08 -10.07 27.98
CA ILE A 288 31.04 -11.11 27.99
C ILE A 288 31.54 -12.38 28.70
N GLN A 289 32.80 -12.77 28.53
CA GLN A 289 33.37 -13.94 29.21
C GLN A 289 33.32 -13.83 30.73
N GLN A 290 33.36 -12.61 31.27
CA GLN A 290 33.21 -12.35 32.71
C GLN A 290 31.75 -12.42 33.18
N ARG A 291 30.79 -12.46 32.25
CA ARG A 291 29.34 -12.43 32.49
C ARG A 291 28.65 -13.53 31.68
N PRO A 292 28.78 -14.81 32.08
CA PRO A 292 28.28 -15.95 31.30
C PRO A 292 26.75 -15.98 31.16
N SER A 293 26.01 -15.19 31.95
CA SER A 293 24.56 -15.00 31.81
C SER A 293 24.17 -13.99 30.73
N MET A 294 25.12 -13.40 30.00
CA MET A 294 24.83 -12.44 28.93
C MET A 294 23.99 -13.10 27.83
N GLN A 295 22.88 -12.45 27.49
CA GLN A 295 21.93 -12.89 26.47
C GLN A 295 21.91 -11.97 25.26
N PHE A 296 22.32 -10.71 25.41
CA PHE A 296 22.32 -9.75 24.31
C PHE A 296 23.50 -8.78 24.37
N VAL A 297 24.09 -8.52 23.20
CA VAL A 297 24.98 -7.38 23.00
C VAL A 297 24.64 -6.61 21.71
N GLY A 298 24.51 -5.29 21.81
CA GLY A 298 24.25 -4.40 20.67
C GLY A 298 25.52 -3.72 20.17
N LEU A 299 25.85 -3.96 18.90
CA LEU A 299 27.10 -3.58 18.22
C LEU A 299 26.87 -2.89 16.87
N LEU A 300 25.63 -2.53 16.52
CA LEU A 300 25.35 -1.89 15.23
C LEU A 300 26.10 -0.55 15.10
N ALA A 301 26.73 -0.29 13.96
CA ALA A 301 27.51 0.90 13.67
C ALA A 301 28.70 1.13 14.61
N THR A 302 29.34 0.06 15.07
CA THR A 302 30.53 0.11 15.97
C THR A 302 31.83 -0.38 15.33
N ASP A 303 31.77 -0.90 14.09
CA ASP A 303 32.86 -1.61 13.40
C ASP A 303 33.30 -2.93 14.11
N ALA A 304 32.58 -3.36 15.14
CA ALA A 304 32.75 -4.63 15.83
C ALA A 304 31.63 -5.64 15.46
N GLY A 305 31.71 -6.84 16.01
CA GLY A 305 30.77 -7.94 15.77
C GLY A 305 31.22 -8.92 14.67
N TYR A 306 32.47 -8.87 14.21
CA TYR A 306 32.93 -9.69 13.08
C TYR A 306 33.60 -11.01 13.50
N SER A 307 33.93 -11.17 14.77
CA SER A 307 34.50 -12.41 15.31
C SER A 307 33.48 -13.55 15.34
N GLU A 308 33.98 -14.78 15.30
CA GLU A 308 33.14 -15.99 15.35
C GLU A 308 32.26 -16.03 16.62
N PHE A 309 32.79 -15.55 17.75
CA PHE A 309 32.08 -15.47 19.02
C PHE A 309 30.85 -14.55 18.94
N LEU A 310 30.93 -13.47 18.16
CA LEU A 310 29.91 -12.43 18.07
C LEU A 310 28.95 -12.61 16.91
N MET A 311 28.95 -13.76 16.23
CA MET A 311 28.09 -14.01 15.07
C MET A 311 26.57 -13.99 15.37
N GLY A 312 26.15 -13.96 16.63
CA GLY A 312 24.74 -13.95 17.05
C GLY A 312 24.06 -15.32 17.02
N LYS A 313 24.85 -16.39 16.95
CA LYS A 313 24.36 -17.78 16.97
C LYS A 313 24.24 -18.30 18.40
N GLY A 314 23.20 -19.06 18.68
CA GLY A 314 22.97 -19.67 20.00
C GLY A 314 22.22 -18.75 20.98
N HIS A 315 22.66 -18.77 22.25
CA HIS A 315 22.02 -18.08 23.36
C HIS A 315 22.32 -16.57 23.41
N LEU A 316 23.52 -16.16 22.99
CA LEU A 316 23.91 -14.77 22.89
C LEU A 316 23.40 -14.19 21.57
N LYS A 317 22.39 -13.31 21.66
CA LYS A 317 21.93 -12.50 20.54
C LYS A 317 22.84 -11.30 20.35
N VAL A 318 23.11 -10.96 19.09
CA VAL A 318 23.96 -9.83 18.73
C VAL A 318 23.22 -9.02 17.68
N SER A 319 23.04 -7.72 17.88
CA SER A 319 22.66 -6.79 16.80
C SER A 319 23.92 -6.11 16.25
N GLY A 320 24.02 -5.97 14.94
CA GLY A 320 25.25 -5.56 14.27
C GLY A 320 25.10 -5.55 12.74
N GLU A 321 26.20 -5.26 12.05
CA GLU A 321 26.25 -5.17 10.58
C GLU A 321 26.98 -6.33 9.89
N ALA A 322 27.57 -7.30 10.62
CA ALA A 322 28.47 -8.28 10.03
C ALA A 322 27.77 -9.38 9.22
N ASN A 323 26.51 -9.71 9.53
CA ASN A 323 25.77 -10.80 8.87
C ASN A 323 24.24 -10.65 8.98
N GLU A 324 23.49 -11.49 8.25
CA GLU A 324 22.01 -11.47 8.22
C GLU A 324 21.38 -11.63 9.62
N THR A 325 21.95 -12.48 10.49
CA THR A 325 21.40 -12.72 11.84
C THR A 325 21.49 -11.47 12.70
N GLN A 326 22.64 -10.79 12.65
CA GLN A 326 22.86 -9.55 13.38
C GLN A 326 21.98 -8.40 12.88
N ILE A 327 21.86 -8.26 11.57
CA ILE A 327 21.02 -7.23 10.95
C ILE A 327 19.54 -7.47 11.26
N ALA A 328 19.09 -8.72 11.21
CA ALA A 328 17.71 -9.06 11.58
C ALA A 328 17.43 -8.74 13.07
N GLU A 329 18.38 -9.04 13.96
CA GLU A 329 18.25 -8.70 15.38
C GLU A 329 18.22 -7.18 15.60
N ALA A 330 19.05 -6.43 14.87
CA ALA A 330 19.03 -4.96 14.88
C ALA A 330 17.66 -4.40 14.46
N LEU A 331 17.09 -4.88 13.35
CA LEU A 331 15.78 -4.43 12.88
C LEU A 331 14.64 -4.78 13.86
N ARG A 332 14.73 -5.91 14.57
CA ARG A 332 13.75 -6.29 15.60
C ARG A 332 13.79 -5.35 16.80
N ARG A 333 14.99 -5.06 17.32
CA ARG A 333 15.15 -4.28 18.56
C ARG A 333 15.05 -2.79 18.35
N TYR A 334 15.50 -2.30 17.20
CA TYR A 334 15.59 -0.87 16.92
C TYR A 334 14.48 -0.35 16.03
N SER A 335 13.35 -1.06 15.93
CA SER A 335 12.25 -0.74 15.01
C SER A 335 11.72 0.70 15.15
N GLU A 336 11.90 1.35 16.29
CA GLU A 336 11.47 2.72 16.57
C GLU A 336 12.62 3.76 16.49
N ARG A 337 13.87 3.34 16.24
CA ARG A 337 15.06 4.19 16.15
C ARG A 337 15.48 4.40 14.70
N ALA A 338 15.04 5.49 14.10
CA ALA A 338 15.18 5.74 12.66
C ALA A 338 16.63 5.62 12.14
N PHE A 339 17.61 6.10 12.91
CA PHE A 339 19.03 6.01 12.54
C PHE A 339 19.50 4.54 12.45
N PHE A 340 19.24 3.72 13.47
CA PHE A 340 19.59 2.30 13.45
C PHE A 340 18.81 1.49 12.42
N VAL A 341 17.52 1.79 12.20
CA VAL A 341 16.75 1.18 11.11
C VAL A 341 17.40 1.49 9.76
N ARG A 342 17.78 2.76 9.51
CA ARG A 342 18.50 3.15 8.29
C ARG A 342 19.81 2.38 8.14
N GLU A 343 20.65 2.35 9.16
CA GLU A 343 21.94 1.64 9.12
C GLU A 343 21.74 0.14 8.85
N ALA A 344 20.86 -0.52 9.59
CA ALA A 344 20.60 -1.94 9.41
C ALA A 344 20.07 -2.25 8.00
N LEU A 345 19.17 -1.42 7.46
CA LEU A 345 18.65 -1.58 6.10
C LEU A 345 19.74 -1.33 5.03
N PHE A 346 20.65 -0.39 5.26
CA PHE A 346 21.78 -0.15 4.35
C PHE A 346 22.68 -1.38 4.23
N HIS A 347 23.01 -2.03 5.34
CA HIS A 347 23.77 -3.28 5.32
C HIS A 347 22.94 -4.46 4.77
N LEU A 348 21.65 -4.52 5.10
CA LEU A 348 20.74 -5.53 4.55
C LEU A 348 20.68 -5.47 3.02
N PHE A 349 20.63 -4.26 2.45
CA PHE A 349 20.58 -4.07 1.00
C PHE A 349 21.73 -4.82 0.30
N SER A 350 22.95 -4.73 0.84
CA SER A 350 24.13 -5.42 0.29
C SER A 350 23.98 -6.95 0.31
N LEU A 351 23.29 -7.51 1.30
CA LEU A 351 23.02 -8.95 1.40
C LEU A 351 21.87 -9.41 0.49
N THR A 352 20.87 -8.55 0.26
CA THR A 352 19.69 -8.90 -0.55
C THR A 352 19.96 -8.95 -2.05
N HIS A 353 21.01 -8.28 -2.54
CA HIS A 353 21.30 -8.21 -3.98
C HIS A 353 21.47 -9.59 -4.63
N VAL A 354 22.15 -10.50 -3.94
CA VAL A 354 22.47 -11.87 -4.38
C VAL A 354 21.52 -12.93 -3.82
N MET A 355 20.38 -12.51 -3.24
CA MET A 355 19.45 -13.44 -2.61
C MET A 355 18.61 -14.19 -3.64
N GLU A 356 18.62 -15.52 -3.56
CA GLU A 356 17.87 -16.44 -4.45
C GLU A 356 16.73 -17.17 -3.73
N LYS A 357 16.71 -17.13 -2.39
CA LYS A 357 15.68 -17.79 -1.58
C LYS A 357 14.72 -16.75 -1.04
N THR A 358 13.42 -17.03 -1.12
CA THR A 358 12.39 -16.20 -0.48
C THR A 358 12.61 -16.12 1.02
N LYS A 359 12.60 -14.90 1.58
CA LYS A 359 12.76 -14.60 3.01
C LYS A 359 11.61 -13.74 3.56
N PRO A 360 10.45 -14.34 3.88
CA PRO A 360 9.30 -13.58 4.42
C PRO A 360 9.61 -12.94 5.78
N ASP A 361 10.43 -13.61 6.60
CA ASP A 361 10.89 -13.12 7.90
C ASP A 361 11.69 -11.82 7.78
N ILE A 362 12.60 -11.72 6.81
CA ILE A 362 13.38 -10.51 6.55
C ILE A 362 12.49 -9.40 5.97
N LEU A 363 11.62 -9.72 5.00
CA LEU A 363 10.72 -8.71 4.44
C LEU A 363 9.77 -8.14 5.50
N LYS A 364 9.30 -8.94 6.46
CA LYS A 364 8.48 -8.48 7.60
C LYS A 364 9.21 -7.45 8.47
N LEU A 365 10.54 -7.60 8.64
CA LEU A 365 11.35 -6.61 9.35
C LEU A 365 11.50 -5.31 8.56
N VAL A 366 11.69 -5.40 7.24
CA VAL A 366 11.74 -4.22 6.36
C VAL A 366 10.41 -3.47 6.38
N VAL A 367 9.29 -4.19 6.28
CA VAL A 367 7.92 -3.65 6.38
C VAL A 367 7.69 -2.94 7.71
N THR A 368 8.16 -3.52 8.82
CA THR A 368 8.10 -2.88 10.13
C THR A 368 8.86 -1.56 10.14
N GLY A 369 10.07 -1.52 9.58
CA GLY A 369 10.87 -0.30 9.44
C GLY A 369 10.15 0.78 8.62
N MET A 370 9.57 0.42 7.47
CA MET A 370 8.79 1.34 6.64
C MET A 370 7.57 1.90 7.37
N ARG A 371 6.82 1.04 8.06
CA ARG A 371 5.59 1.39 8.77
C ARG A 371 5.85 2.31 9.96
N ASN A 372 6.94 2.09 10.69
CA ASN A 372 7.27 2.89 11.85
C ASN A 372 7.80 4.28 11.48
N HIS A 373 8.47 4.40 10.33
CA HIS A 373 9.14 5.62 9.88
C HIS A 373 8.62 6.16 8.54
N PRO A 374 7.31 6.40 8.36
CA PRO A 374 6.70 6.73 7.06
C PRO A 374 7.18 8.07 6.48
N MET A 375 7.63 9.00 7.33
CA MET A 375 8.11 10.33 6.96
C MET A 375 9.65 10.45 7.01
N ASN A 376 10.38 9.36 7.27
CA ASN A 376 11.84 9.39 7.28
C ASN A 376 12.39 8.95 5.91
N LEU A 377 12.79 9.93 5.09
CA LEU A 377 13.28 9.68 3.73
C LEU A 377 14.47 8.68 3.68
N PRO A 378 15.54 8.81 4.48
CA PRO A 378 16.62 7.83 4.50
C PRO A 378 16.15 6.39 4.78
N VAL A 379 15.23 6.19 5.72
CA VAL A 379 14.67 4.87 6.00
C VAL A 379 13.85 4.37 4.81
N GLN A 380 12.97 5.18 4.23
CA GLN A 380 12.15 4.78 3.08
C GLN A 380 13.01 4.45 1.84
N LEU A 381 14.08 5.20 1.60
CA LEU A 381 15.03 4.92 0.51
C LEU A 381 15.70 3.56 0.67
N ALA A 382 16.27 3.29 1.85
CA ALA A 382 16.94 2.01 2.12
C ALA A 382 15.96 0.83 2.14
N ALA A 383 14.78 1.01 2.73
CA ALA A 383 13.76 -0.02 2.82
C ALA A 383 13.18 -0.38 1.44
N SER A 384 12.80 0.60 0.63
CA SER A 384 12.27 0.37 -0.72
C SER A 384 13.29 -0.35 -1.63
N ALA A 385 14.58 -0.07 -1.47
CA ALA A 385 15.64 -0.79 -2.19
C ALA A 385 15.73 -2.26 -1.75
N CYS A 386 15.63 -2.54 -0.45
CA CYS A 386 15.56 -3.90 0.08
C CYS A 386 14.31 -4.64 -0.41
N VAL A 387 13.14 -3.97 -0.39
CA VAL A 387 11.88 -4.51 -0.90
C VAL A 387 12.03 -4.98 -2.33
N PHE A 388 12.53 -4.11 -3.23
CA PHE A 388 12.72 -4.48 -4.63
C PHE A 388 13.57 -5.75 -4.78
N ASN A 389 14.71 -5.83 -4.08
CA ASN A 389 15.56 -7.02 -4.12
C ASN A 389 14.89 -8.28 -3.55
N LEU A 390 14.05 -8.13 -2.53
CA LEU A 390 13.33 -9.22 -1.87
C LEU A 390 12.07 -9.67 -2.65
N THR A 391 11.57 -8.87 -3.58
CA THR A 391 10.33 -9.15 -4.34
C THR A 391 10.56 -9.17 -5.86
N LYS A 392 11.79 -9.37 -6.34
CA LYS A 392 12.07 -9.51 -7.78
C LYS A 392 11.72 -10.93 -8.28
N GLN A 393 11.10 -11.01 -9.46
CA GLN A 393 10.90 -12.25 -10.21
C GLN A 393 10.32 -13.39 -9.33
N ASP A 394 10.98 -14.56 -9.30
CA ASP A 394 10.53 -15.75 -8.59
C ASP A 394 10.44 -15.57 -7.06
N LEU A 395 11.18 -14.61 -6.49
CA LEU A 395 11.08 -14.32 -5.05
C LEU A 395 9.69 -13.82 -4.66
N ALA A 396 9.03 -13.05 -5.54
CA ALA A 396 7.67 -12.60 -5.31
C ALA A 396 6.66 -13.75 -5.36
N LEU A 397 6.89 -14.77 -6.20
CA LEU A 397 6.02 -15.94 -6.29
C LEU A 397 6.01 -16.75 -4.98
N GLY A 398 7.16 -16.85 -4.32
CA GLY A 398 7.27 -17.50 -3.01
C GLY A 398 6.80 -16.65 -1.83
N MET A 399 6.56 -15.35 -2.03
CA MET A 399 6.23 -14.42 -0.94
C MET A 399 4.75 -14.51 -0.55
N PRO A 400 4.40 -14.50 0.75
CA PRO A 400 3.01 -14.47 1.19
C PRO A 400 2.25 -13.26 0.63
N VAL A 401 1.05 -13.50 0.10
CA VAL A 401 0.23 -12.45 -0.55
C VAL A 401 -0.12 -11.32 0.40
N ARG A 402 -0.35 -11.62 1.69
CA ARG A 402 -0.63 -10.61 2.72
C ARG A 402 0.55 -9.67 2.93
N LEU A 403 1.76 -10.24 3.00
CA LEU A 403 2.98 -9.45 3.15
C LEU A 403 3.25 -8.59 1.91
N LEU A 404 2.97 -9.10 0.70
CA LEU A 404 3.03 -8.31 -0.52
C LEU A 404 1.98 -7.18 -0.56
N ALA A 405 0.78 -7.41 -0.03
CA ALA A 405 -0.25 -6.37 0.08
C ALA A 405 0.20 -5.23 1.01
N ASP A 406 0.76 -5.57 2.17
CA ASP A 406 1.35 -4.61 3.11
C ASP A 406 2.49 -3.81 2.47
N VAL A 407 3.41 -4.49 1.79
CA VAL A 407 4.50 -3.85 1.03
C VAL A 407 3.95 -2.89 0.00
N THR A 408 2.98 -3.33 -0.81
CA THR A 408 2.39 -2.53 -1.88
C THR A 408 1.75 -1.27 -1.31
N HIS A 409 0.99 -1.40 -0.23
CA HIS A 409 0.40 -0.25 0.47
C HIS A 409 1.45 0.74 0.97
N LEU A 410 2.53 0.25 1.59
CA LEU A 410 3.61 1.10 2.13
C LEU A 410 4.44 1.77 1.04
N LEU A 411 4.67 1.10 -0.10
CA LEU A 411 5.33 1.70 -1.26
C LEU A 411 4.51 2.85 -1.84
N LEU A 412 3.18 2.67 -1.96
CA LEU A 412 2.29 3.74 -2.42
C LEU A 412 2.30 4.93 -1.44
N LYS A 413 2.30 4.66 -0.13
CA LYS A 413 2.47 5.72 0.89
C LYS A 413 3.83 6.43 0.78
N ALA A 414 4.91 5.70 0.52
CA ALA A 414 6.21 6.32 0.29
C ALA A 414 6.21 7.19 -0.98
N MET A 415 5.52 6.77 -2.05
CA MET A 415 5.36 7.58 -3.26
C MET A 415 4.58 8.87 -2.98
N GLU A 416 3.50 8.78 -2.20
CA GLU A 416 2.65 9.90 -1.79
C GLU A 416 3.40 10.92 -0.91
N HIS A 417 4.16 10.45 0.08
CA HIS A 417 4.91 11.34 1.00
C HIS A 417 6.12 12.01 0.34
N PHE A 418 6.70 11.39 -0.70
CA PHE A 418 7.97 11.83 -1.30
C PHE A 418 7.90 11.95 -2.83
N PRO A 419 6.95 12.73 -3.38
CA PRO A 419 6.68 12.77 -4.83
C PRO A 419 7.88 13.24 -5.65
N ASN A 420 8.74 14.09 -5.09
CA ASN A 420 9.88 14.70 -5.78
C ASN A 420 11.20 13.90 -5.63
N HIS A 421 11.21 12.79 -4.90
CA HIS A 421 12.43 12.01 -4.67
C HIS A 421 12.61 10.90 -5.69
N GLN A 422 13.28 11.22 -6.81
CA GLN A 422 13.44 10.34 -7.98
C GLN A 422 13.89 8.91 -7.65
N GLN A 423 14.92 8.73 -6.81
CA GLN A 423 15.42 7.39 -6.48
C GLN A 423 14.40 6.55 -5.69
N LEU A 424 13.64 7.17 -4.78
CA LEU A 424 12.59 6.49 -4.04
C LEU A 424 11.44 6.10 -4.97
N GLN A 425 11.00 7.03 -5.82
CA GLN A 425 9.99 6.76 -6.85
C GLN A 425 10.42 5.59 -7.75
N LYS A 426 11.69 5.55 -8.16
CA LYS A 426 12.26 4.47 -8.98
C LYS A 426 12.20 3.12 -8.26
N ASN A 427 12.59 3.06 -7.00
CA ASN A 427 12.51 1.81 -6.21
C ASN A 427 11.06 1.32 -6.06
N CYS A 428 10.12 2.24 -5.82
CA CYS A 428 8.70 1.91 -5.72
C CYS A 428 8.15 1.39 -7.05
N LEU A 429 8.39 2.10 -8.16
CA LEU A 429 7.94 1.67 -9.50
C LEU A 429 8.55 0.32 -9.92
N LEU A 430 9.83 0.09 -9.63
CA LEU A 430 10.49 -1.20 -9.89
C LEU A 430 9.81 -2.36 -9.16
N SER A 431 9.41 -2.13 -7.91
CA SER A 431 8.70 -3.14 -7.11
C SER A 431 7.27 -3.33 -7.62
N LEU A 432 6.55 -2.24 -7.91
CA LEU A 432 5.18 -2.28 -8.43
C LEU A 432 5.06 -2.91 -9.81
N CYS A 433 6.13 -2.92 -10.64
CA CYS A 433 6.14 -3.62 -11.93
C CYS A 433 6.11 -5.16 -11.81
N SER A 434 6.16 -5.72 -10.60
CA SER A 434 6.06 -7.16 -10.40
C SER A 434 4.71 -7.70 -10.87
N ASP A 435 4.71 -8.64 -11.82
CA ASP A 435 3.48 -9.28 -12.33
C ASP A 435 2.66 -9.89 -11.20
N ARG A 436 3.32 -10.53 -10.23
CA ARG A 436 2.67 -11.10 -9.05
C ARG A 436 1.93 -10.04 -8.25
N ILE A 437 2.52 -8.86 -8.08
CA ILE A 437 1.88 -7.74 -7.37
C ILE A 437 0.70 -7.23 -8.18
N LEU A 438 0.88 -6.91 -9.46
CA LEU A 438 -0.19 -6.29 -10.28
C LEU A 438 -1.38 -7.23 -10.53
N GLN A 439 -1.14 -8.54 -10.68
CA GLN A 439 -2.18 -9.52 -11.00
C GLN A 439 -2.87 -10.08 -9.75
N ASP A 440 -2.10 -10.57 -8.76
CA ASP A 440 -2.63 -11.47 -7.73
C ASP A 440 -2.78 -10.83 -6.35
N VAL A 441 -2.04 -9.75 -6.08
CA VAL A 441 -2.06 -9.10 -4.76
C VAL A 441 -3.28 -8.18 -4.64
N PRO A 442 -4.07 -8.27 -3.55
CA PRO A 442 -5.14 -7.33 -3.29
C PRO A 442 -4.56 -6.02 -2.74
N PHE A 443 -4.73 -4.93 -3.49
CA PHE A 443 -4.41 -3.57 -3.05
C PHE A 443 -5.34 -2.56 -3.73
N ASN A 444 -5.32 -1.31 -3.30
CA ASN A 444 -6.10 -0.24 -3.94
C ASN A 444 -5.50 0.12 -5.31
N ARG A 445 -5.93 -0.60 -6.35
CA ARG A 445 -5.48 -0.40 -7.74
C ARG A 445 -5.79 1.00 -8.26
N PHE A 446 -6.90 1.60 -7.84
CA PHE A 446 -7.30 2.93 -8.27
C PHE A 446 -6.34 4.00 -7.74
N GLU A 447 -6.03 3.95 -6.43
CA GLU A 447 -5.07 4.86 -5.83
C GLU A 447 -3.66 4.67 -6.42
N ALA A 448 -3.26 3.42 -6.67
CA ALA A 448 -2.00 3.12 -7.33
C ALA A 448 -1.92 3.72 -8.73
N ALA A 449 -2.98 3.57 -9.54
CA ALA A 449 -3.04 4.14 -10.89
C ALA A 449 -2.96 5.67 -10.84
N LYS A 450 -3.69 6.31 -9.92
CA LYS A 450 -3.65 7.76 -9.72
C LYS A 450 -2.25 8.26 -9.37
N LEU A 451 -1.57 7.64 -8.41
CA LEU A 451 -0.21 8.01 -8.00
C LEU A 451 0.80 7.84 -9.14
N VAL A 452 0.74 6.72 -9.87
CA VAL A 452 1.66 6.46 -10.99
C VAL A 452 1.42 7.41 -12.15
N MET A 453 0.16 7.74 -12.46
CA MET A 453 -0.17 8.74 -13.48
C MET A 453 0.29 10.13 -13.06
N GLN A 454 0.05 10.56 -11.83
CA GLN A 454 0.54 11.85 -11.31
C GLN A 454 2.07 11.93 -11.39
N TRP A 455 2.78 10.85 -11.08
CA TRP A 455 4.23 10.79 -11.24
C TRP A 455 4.63 10.97 -12.71
N LEU A 456 4.01 10.23 -13.62
CA LEU A 456 4.27 10.27 -15.07
C LEU A 456 4.09 11.68 -15.64
N CYS A 457 3.12 12.44 -15.13
CA CYS A 457 2.84 13.79 -15.61
C CYS A 457 3.87 14.83 -15.15
N ASN A 458 4.63 14.55 -14.10
CA ASN A 458 5.56 15.50 -13.47
C ASN A 458 7.04 15.22 -13.77
N HIS A 459 7.38 14.15 -14.50
CA HIS A 459 8.76 13.69 -14.67
C HIS A 459 9.08 13.21 -16.10
N GLU A 460 10.33 13.39 -16.53
CA GLU A 460 10.79 13.10 -17.91
C GLU A 460 11.83 11.95 -18.02
N ASP A 461 11.93 11.06 -17.03
CA ASP A 461 12.86 9.92 -17.08
C ASP A 461 12.33 8.78 -17.97
N GLN A 462 13.06 8.41 -19.03
CA GLN A 462 12.63 7.39 -20.01
C GLN A 462 12.46 5.98 -19.41
N ASN A 463 13.33 5.57 -18.49
CA ASN A 463 13.27 4.23 -17.89
C ASN A 463 12.09 4.12 -16.94
N MET A 464 11.86 5.16 -16.15
CA MET A 464 10.73 5.24 -15.24
C MET A 464 9.42 5.45 -16.00
N GLN A 465 9.42 6.22 -17.09
CA GLN A 465 8.28 6.34 -17.99
C GLN A 465 7.83 4.97 -18.50
N ARG A 466 8.76 4.12 -18.96
CA ARG A 466 8.45 2.73 -19.37
C ARG A 466 7.77 1.94 -18.26
N MET A 467 8.28 2.03 -17.03
CA MET A 467 7.70 1.34 -15.86
C MET A 467 6.30 1.86 -15.53
N ALA A 468 6.14 3.18 -15.52
CA ALA A 468 4.86 3.83 -15.22
C ALA A 468 3.79 3.45 -16.24
N VAL A 469 4.08 3.49 -17.55
CA VAL A 469 3.09 3.10 -18.57
C VAL A 469 2.77 1.61 -18.53
N ALA A 470 3.73 0.75 -18.19
CA ALA A 470 3.49 -0.68 -18.00
C ALA A 470 2.51 -0.93 -16.85
N ILE A 471 2.76 -0.31 -15.68
CA ILE A 471 1.86 -0.39 -14.52
C ILE A 471 0.47 0.13 -14.88
N ILE A 472 0.38 1.32 -15.48
CA ILE A 472 -0.90 1.92 -15.88
C ILE A 472 -1.66 1.01 -16.85
N SER A 473 -0.98 0.42 -17.84
CA SER A 473 -1.62 -0.45 -18.83
C SER A 473 -2.31 -1.66 -18.20
N ILE A 474 -1.71 -2.24 -17.15
CA ILE A 474 -2.26 -3.37 -16.42
C ILE A 474 -3.34 -2.91 -15.44
N LEU A 475 -3.09 -1.84 -14.68
CA LEU A 475 -4.05 -1.34 -13.70
C LEU A 475 -5.34 -0.90 -14.38
N ALA A 476 -5.26 -0.12 -15.46
CA ALA A 476 -6.43 0.37 -16.19
C ALA A 476 -7.34 -0.79 -16.66
N ALA A 477 -6.77 -1.92 -17.07
CA ALA A 477 -7.54 -3.13 -17.45
C ALA A 477 -8.28 -3.81 -16.28
N LYS A 478 -7.88 -3.54 -15.03
CA LYS A 478 -8.41 -4.19 -13.82
C LYS A 478 -9.33 -3.28 -12.98
N LEU A 479 -9.40 -2.00 -13.30
CA LEU A 479 -10.30 -1.04 -12.64
C LEU A 479 -11.74 -1.25 -13.08
N SER A 480 -12.71 -0.84 -12.26
CA SER A 480 -14.11 -0.75 -12.71
C SER A 480 -14.25 0.35 -13.77
N THR A 481 -15.32 0.29 -14.56
CA THR A 481 -15.61 1.32 -15.58
C THR A 481 -15.69 2.72 -14.96
N GLU A 482 -16.31 2.88 -13.79
CA GLU A 482 -16.40 4.17 -13.09
C GLU A 482 -15.02 4.69 -12.66
N GLN A 483 -14.15 3.80 -12.16
CA GLN A 483 -12.79 4.15 -11.76
C GLN A 483 -11.92 4.52 -12.96
N THR A 484 -12.03 3.78 -14.06
CA THR A 484 -11.35 4.08 -15.32
C THR A 484 -11.78 5.46 -15.84
N ALA A 485 -13.09 5.74 -15.86
CA ALA A 485 -13.63 7.02 -16.29
C ALA A 485 -13.16 8.18 -15.39
N GLN A 486 -13.06 7.97 -14.07
CA GLN A 486 -12.51 8.98 -13.14
C GLN A 486 -11.04 9.29 -13.43
N LEU A 487 -10.21 8.28 -13.72
CA LEU A 487 -8.81 8.52 -14.09
C LEU A 487 -8.70 9.20 -15.46
N GLY A 488 -9.45 8.72 -16.44
CA GLY A 488 -9.40 9.24 -17.80
C GLY A 488 -10.04 10.62 -17.96
N ALA A 489 -10.82 11.12 -16.99
CA ALA A 489 -11.36 12.48 -16.98
C ALA A 489 -10.28 13.54 -16.70
N GLU A 490 -9.12 13.14 -16.20
CA GLU A 490 -7.99 14.04 -15.97
C GLU A 490 -7.27 14.34 -17.29
N LEU A 491 -7.63 15.45 -17.94
CA LEU A 491 -7.12 15.89 -19.25
C LEU A 491 -5.59 15.79 -19.39
N PHE A 492 -4.84 16.11 -18.34
CA PHE A 492 -3.39 16.10 -18.36
C PHE A 492 -2.80 14.69 -18.54
N ILE A 493 -3.51 13.64 -18.11
CA ILE A 493 -3.06 12.25 -18.24
C ILE A 493 -3.10 11.82 -19.71
N VAL A 494 -4.25 12.05 -20.36
CA VAL A 494 -4.45 11.74 -21.79
C VAL A 494 -3.41 12.49 -22.63
N ARG A 495 -3.21 13.78 -22.36
CA ARG A 495 -2.22 14.61 -23.05
C ARG A 495 -0.80 14.05 -22.93
N GLN A 496 -0.38 13.63 -21.73
CA GLN A 496 0.97 13.08 -21.53
C GLN A 496 1.15 11.73 -22.23
N LEU A 497 0.15 10.85 -22.20
CA LEU A 497 0.20 9.59 -22.94
C LEU A 497 0.29 9.83 -24.46
N LEU A 498 -0.48 10.77 -24.99
CA LEU A 498 -0.40 11.16 -26.41
C LEU A 498 0.96 11.77 -26.77
N GLN A 499 1.58 12.55 -25.87
CA GLN A 499 2.93 13.06 -26.08
C GLN A 499 3.96 11.93 -26.19
N ILE A 500 3.83 10.87 -25.38
CA ILE A 500 4.69 9.68 -25.45
C ILE A 500 4.49 8.97 -26.79
N VAL A 501 3.25 8.74 -27.22
CA VAL A 501 2.95 8.15 -28.54
C VAL A 501 3.60 8.99 -29.64
N LYS A 502 3.40 10.31 -29.64
CA LYS A 502 3.99 11.22 -30.62
C LYS A 502 5.51 11.14 -30.66
N GLN A 503 6.16 11.15 -29.50
CA GLN A 503 7.61 11.03 -29.39
C GLN A 503 8.10 9.70 -29.97
N LYS A 504 7.44 8.59 -29.63
CA LYS A 504 7.84 7.24 -30.07
C LYS A 504 7.57 7.00 -31.55
N THR A 505 6.45 7.48 -32.08
CA THR A 505 6.16 7.44 -33.52
C THR A 505 7.19 8.24 -34.31
N ASN A 506 7.59 9.43 -33.84
CA ASN A 506 8.64 10.22 -34.49
C ASN A 506 10.03 9.55 -34.48
N GLN A 507 10.29 8.65 -33.52
CA GLN A 507 11.51 7.84 -33.50
C GLN A 507 11.47 6.66 -34.48
N ASN A 508 10.32 6.41 -35.11
CA ASN A 508 10.07 5.33 -36.08
C ASN A 508 10.53 3.94 -35.59
N SER A 509 10.37 3.68 -34.30
CA SER A 509 10.77 2.42 -33.66
C SER A 509 9.66 1.93 -32.76
N VAL A 510 9.25 0.67 -32.96
CA VAL A 510 8.29 -0.01 -32.08
C VAL A 510 9.04 -0.56 -30.86
N ASP A 511 8.74 -0.02 -29.69
CA ASP A 511 9.26 -0.52 -28.41
C ASP A 511 8.13 -0.87 -27.43
N THR A 512 8.50 -1.46 -26.29
CA THR A 512 7.55 -1.81 -25.23
C THR A 512 6.83 -0.60 -24.67
N THR A 513 7.49 0.56 -24.63
CA THR A 513 6.90 1.80 -24.11
C THR A 513 5.73 2.22 -24.98
N LEU A 514 5.90 2.28 -26.30
CA LEU A 514 4.81 2.57 -27.24
C LEU A 514 3.66 1.58 -27.08
N LYS A 515 3.94 0.27 -27.03
CA LYS A 515 2.91 -0.76 -26.85
C LYS A 515 2.12 -0.58 -25.56
N PHE A 516 2.79 -0.34 -24.43
CA PHE A 516 2.12 -0.11 -23.15
C PHE A 516 1.34 1.20 -23.12
N THR A 517 1.86 2.27 -23.72
CA THR A 517 1.15 3.55 -23.80
C THR A 517 -0.13 3.44 -24.63
N LEU A 518 -0.10 2.74 -25.76
CA LEU A 518 -1.29 2.47 -26.57
C LEU A 518 -2.30 1.60 -25.81
N SER A 519 -1.84 0.55 -25.13
CA SER A 519 -2.69 -0.28 -24.28
C SER A 519 -3.32 0.50 -23.12
N ALA A 520 -2.56 1.41 -22.50
CA ALA A 520 -3.09 2.28 -21.45
C ALA A 520 -4.20 3.19 -21.99
N LEU A 521 -3.95 3.86 -23.12
CA LEU A 521 -4.96 4.73 -23.76
C LEU A 521 -6.22 3.94 -24.13
N TRP A 522 -6.08 2.75 -24.74
CA TRP A 522 -7.22 1.90 -25.09
C TRP A 522 -8.05 1.52 -23.86
N ASN A 523 -7.40 1.08 -22.78
CA ASN A 523 -8.10 0.74 -21.55
C ASN A 523 -8.74 1.95 -20.85
N LEU A 524 -8.24 3.16 -21.07
CA LEU A 524 -8.76 4.40 -20.46
C LEU A 524 -9.93 5.00 -21.24
N THR A 525 -10.01 4.79 -22.55
CA THR A 525 -11.13 5.24 -23.39
C THR A 525 -12.34 4.30 -23.34
N ASP A 526 -12.14 3.07 -22.87
CA ASP A 526 -13.19 2.05 -22.73
C ASP A 526 -14.33 2.54 -21.82
N GLU A 527 -15.55 2.59 -22.37
CA GLU A 527 -16.76 3.11 -21.72
C GLU A 527 -16.59 4.51 -21.06
N SER A 528 -15.71 5.37 -21.61
CA SER A 528 -15.46 6.72 -21.08
C SER A 528 -15.59 7.82 -22.15
N PRO A 529 -16.81 8.34 -22.40
CA PRO A 529 -17.04 9.41 -23.37
C PRO A 529 -16.20 10.67 -23.13
N THR A 530 -15.98 11.03 -21.86
CA THR A 530 -15.14 12.18 -21.49
C THR A 530 -13.69 11.98 -21.91
N THR A 531 -13.12 10.79 -21.69
CA THR A 531 -11.75 10.47 -22.07
C THR A 531 -11.60 10.41 -23.59
N CYS A 532 -12.57 9.82 -24.30
CA CYS A 532 -12.62 9.86 -25.76
C CYS A 532 -12.65 11.30 -26.30
N ARG A 533 -13.42 12.20 -25.66
CA ARG A 533 -13.45 13.62 -26.03
C ARG A 533 -12.08 14.27 -25.83
N HIS A 534 -11.45 14.06 -24.68
CA HIS A 534 -10.11 14.59 -24.41
C HIS A 534 -9.06 14.06 -25.39
N PHE A 535 -9.19 12.81 -25.84
CA PHE A 535 -8.34 12.26 -26.89
C PHE A 535 -8.48 13.07 -28.20
N ILE A 536 -9.71 13.32 -28.66
CA ILE A 536 -9.98 14.09 -29.88
C ILE A 536 -9.48 15.54 -29.72
N GLU A 537 -9.80 16.21 -28.61
CA GLU A 537 -9.38 17.60 -28.33
C GLU A 537 -7.86 17.77 -28.31
N ASN A 538 -7.09 16.70 -28.07
CA ASN A 538 -5.63 16.70 -28.09
C ASN A 538 -5.03 16.19 -29.42
N GLN A 539 -5.78 16.26 -30.53
CA GLN A 539 -5.34 15.80 -31.86
C GLN A 539 -4.95 14.31 -31.88
N GLY A 540 -5.62 13.51 -31.04
CA GLY A 540 -5.36 12.08 -30.92
C GLY A 540 -5.66 11.34 -32.23
N LEU A 541 -6.69 11.74 -32.96
CA LEU A 541 -7.09 11.10 -34.22
C LEU A 541 -6.02 11.25 -35.29
N GLU A 542 -5.51 12.46 -35.50
CA GLU A 542 -4.44 12.75 -36.47
C GLU A 542 -3.10 12.14 -36.07
N LEU A 543 -2.85 12.01 -34.76
CA LEU A 543 -1.69 11.28 -34.26
C LEU A 543 -1.81 9.78 -34.53
N PHE A 544 -2.99 9.19 -34.30
CA PHE A 544 -3.22 7.75 -34.47
C PHE A 544 -3.24 7.36 -35.94
N MET A 545 -3.73 8.23 -36.83
CA MET A 545 -3.56 8.07 -38.28
C MET A 545 -2.07 8.00 -38.66
N ARG A 546 -1.25 8.94 -38.17
CA ARG A 546 0.20 8.91 -38.38
C ARG A 546 0.87 7.66 -37.82
N VAL A 547 0.39 7.11 -36.71
CA VAL A 547 0.90 5.84 -36.15
C VAL A 547 0.61 4.69 -37.11
N LEU A 548 -0.61 4.58 -37.66
CA LEU A 548 -0.96 3.55 -38.63
C LEU A 548 -0.14 3.65 -39.92
N GLU A 549 0.10 4.87 -40.40
CA GLU A 549 0.93 5.14 -41.58
C GLU A 549 2.42 4.84 -41.37
N SER A 550 2.93 5.09 -40.16
CA SER A 550 4.33 4.84 -39.80
C SER A 550 4.61 3.35 -39.59
N PHE A 551 3.61 2.59 -39.12
CA PHE A 551 3.76 1.18 -38.77
C PHE A 551 2.74 0.27 -39.50
N PRO A 552 2.71 0.26 -40.85
CA PRO A 552 1.68 -0.43 -41.63
C PRO A 552 1.75 -1.96 -41.57
N THR A 553 2.88 -2.52 -41.14
CA THR A 553 3.11 -3.98 -41.03
C THR A 553 3.07 -4.49 -39.59
N GLU A 554 2.85 -3.62 -38.61
CA GLU A 554 2.93 -3.94 -37.18
C GLU A 554 1.53 -4.19 -36.60
N SER A 555 1.00 -5.40 -36.82
CA SER A 555 -0.35 -5.79 -36.40
C SER A 555 -0.62 -5.53 -34.92
N SER A 556 0.37 -5.79 -34.06
CA SER A 556 0.27 -5.57 -32.60
C SER A 556 0.10 -4.09 -32.20
N ILE A 557 0.51 -3.15 -33.06
CA ILE A 557 0.30 -1.71 -32.90
C ILE A 557 -1.04 -1.31 -33.50
N GLN A 558 -1.31 -1.76 -34.73
CA GLN A 558 -2.58 -1.51 -35.43
C GLN A 558 -3.78 -1.95 -34.58
N GLN A 559 -3.73 -3.15 -34.00
CA GLN A 559 -4.77 -3.68 -33.11
C GLN A 559 -5.08 -2.72 -31.95
N LYS A 560 -4.05 -2.16 -31.29
CA LYS A 560 -4.26 -1.25 -30.13
C LYS A 560 -4.80 0.10 -30.55
N VAL A 561 -4.32 0.62 -31.68
CA VAL A 561 -4.79 1.87 -32.27
C VAL A 561 -6.27 1.73 -32.67
N LEU A 562 -6.61 0.68 -33.40
CA LEU A 562 -7.97 0.42 -33.85
C LEU A 562 -8.91 0.07 -32.68
N GLY A 563 -8.43 -0.66 -31.68
CA GLY A 563 -9.19 -0.94 -30.47
C GLY A 563 -9.61 0.35 -29.74
N LEU A 564 -8.69 1.31 -29.60
CA LEU A 564 -9.02 2.63 -29.06
C LEU A 564 -10.01 3.39 -29.96
N LEU A 565 -9.79 3.40 -31.27
CA LEU A 565 -10.65 4.11 -32.22
C LEU A 565 -12.05 3.52 -32.29
N ASN A 566 -12.19 2.21 -32.09
CA ASN A 566 -13.48 1.54 -31.93
C ASN A 566 -14.24 2.09 -30.72
N ASN A 567 -13.57 2.22 -29.57
CA ASN A 567 -14.16 2.83 -28.37
C ASN A 567 -14.59 4.29 -28.62
N ILE A 568 -13.88 5.04 -29.48
CA ILE A 568 -14.30 6.39 -29.87
C ILE A 568 -15.54 6.34 -30.78
N ALA A 569 -15.61 5.40 -31.72
CA ALA A 569 -16.77 5.24 -32.61
C ALA A 569 -18.06 4.86 -31.86
N GLU A 570 -17.93 4.21 -30.69
CA GLU A 570 -19.04 3.94 -29.77
C GLU A 570 -19.68 5.22 -29.20
N VAL A 571 -18.90 6.30 -29.05
CA VAL A 571 -19.36 7.58 -28.46
C VAL A 571 -20.13 8.39 -29.50
N GLN A 572 -21.44 8.54 -29.30
CA GLN A 572 -22.33 9.17 -30.27
C GLN A 572 -21.95 10.62 -30.58
N GLU A 573 -21.54 11.38 -29.55
CA GLU A 573 -21.19 12.79 -29.66
C GLU A 573 -19.92 13.04 -30.48
N LEU A 574 -19.07 12.02 -30.66
CA LEU A 574 -17.82 12.11 -31.41
C LEU A 574 -17.95 11.59 -32.84
N HIS A 575 -19.14 11.15 -33.26
CA HIS A 575 -19.38 10.61 -34.59
C HIS A 575 -18.96 11.58 -35.71
N SER A 576 -19.29 12.86 -35.58
CA SER A 576 -18.93 13.89 -36.57
C SER A 576 -17.43 14.08 -36.72
N GLU A 577 -16.67 13.92 -35.63
CA GLU A 577 -15.21 14.04 -35.62
C GLU A 577 -14.54 12.90 -36.41
N LEU A 578 -15.19 11.73 -36.46
CA LEU A 578 -14.72 10.57 -37.22
C LEU A 578 -15.16 10.57 -38.69
N MET A 579 -16.03 11.50 -39.11
CA MET A 579 -16.41 11.67 -40.52
C MET A 579 -15.32 12.41 -41.32
N TRP A 580 -14.09 11.94 -41.20
CA TRP A 580 -12.93 12.42 -41.93
C TRP A 580 -12.58 11.45 -43.06
N LYS A 581 -12.60 11.94 -44.30
CA LYS A 581 -12.41 11.11 -45.49
C LYS A 581 -11.16 10.22 -45.45
N ASP A 582 -10.00 10.79 -45.12
CA ASP A 582 -8.74 10.04 -45.14
C ASP A 582 -8.71 8.95 -44.06
N PHE A 583 -9.30 9.24 -42.89
CA PHE A 583 -9.52 8.26 -41.84
C PHE A 583 -10.39 7.10 -42.35
N ILE A 584 -11.55 7.40 -42.92
CA ILE A 584 -12.47 6.36 -43.42
C ILE A 584 -11.84 5.53 -44.55
N ASP A 585 -11.12 6.16 -45.47
CA ASP A 585 -10.41 5.45 -46.55
C ASP A 585 -9.33 4.50 -45.98
N HIS A 586 -8.62 4.93 -44.93
CA HIS A 586 -7.60 4.11 -44.27
C HIS A 586 -8.22 2.94 -43.49
N ILE A 587 -9.31 3.17 -42.75
CA ILE A 587 -10.04 2.10 -42.06
C ILE A 587 -10.62 1.10 -43.06
N SER A 588 -11.12 1.57 -44.21
CA SER A 588 -11.58 0.72 -45.31
C SER A 588 -10.47 -0.22 -45.82
N SER A 589 -9.25 0.30 -45.98
CA SER A 589 -8.09 -0.53 -46.33
C SER A 589 -7.80 -1.61 -45.27
N LEU A 590 -7.83 -1.24 -43.99
CA LEU A 590 -7.55 -2.15 -42.87
C LEU A 590 -8.63 -3.22 -42.66
N LEU A 591 -9.87 -2.97 -43.10
CA LEU A 591 -10.93 -3.99 -43.13
C LEU A 591 -10.52 -5.21 -43.96
N HIS A 592 -9.66 -5.05 -44.97
CA HIS A 592 -9.14 -6.14 -45.80
C HIS A 592 -7.81 -6.70 -45.32
N SER A 593 -7.38 -6.38 -44.09
CA SER A 593 -6.17 -6.95 -43.51
C SER A 593 -6.22 -8.47 -43.43
N VAL A 594 -5.09 -9.12 -43.69
CA VAL A 594 -4.92 -10.58 -43.49
C VAL A 594 -4.96 -10.97 -42.02
N GLU A 595 -4.63 -10.03 -41.13
CA GLU A 595 -4.66 -10.20 -39.69
C GLU A 595 -6.09 -9.97 -39.19
N VAL A 596 -6.78 -11.05 -38.80
CA VAL A 596 -8.18 -11.01 -38.36
C VAL A 596 -8.40 -10.01 -37.22
N GLU A 597 -7.43 -9.85 -36.33
CA GLU A 597 -7.53 -8.88 -35.22
C GLU A 597 -7.58 -7.43 -35.70
N VAL A 598 -6.86 -7.10 -36.76
CA VAL A 598 -6.85 -5.76 -37.36
C VAL A 598 -8.16 -5.52 -38.11
N SER A 599 -8.55 -6.48 -38.97
CA SER A 599 -9.79 -6.42 -39.74
C SER A 599 -11.02 -6.33 -38.82
N TYR A 600 -10.99 -7.05 -37.69
CA TYR A 600 -12.04 -7.06 -36.67
C TYR A 600 -12.34 -5.68 -36.07
N PHE A 601 -11.30 -4.95 -35.64
CA PHE A 601 -11.50 -3.62 -35.07
C PHE A 601 -11.84 -2.57 -36.14
N ALA A 602 -11.28 -2.68 -37.35
CA ALA A 602 -11.67 -1.83 -38.47
C ALA A 602 -13.17 -2.00 -38.80
N ALA A 603 -13.66 -3.24 -38.83
CA ALA A 603 -15.07 -3.56 -39.00
C ALA A 603 -15.94 -2.98 -37.88
N GLY A 604 -15.48 -3.02 -36.63
CA GLY A 604 -16.19 -2.44 -35.48
C GLY A 604 -16.38 -0.94 -35.60
N ILE A 605 -15.31 -0.21 -35.96
CA ILE A 605 -15.38 1.23 -36.25
C ILE A 605 -16.44 1.49 -37.33
N ILE A 606 -16.36 0.78 -38.46
CA ILE A 606 -17.30 0.94 -39.57
C ILE A 606 -18.74 0.63 -39.12
N ALA A 607 -18.95 -0.46 -38.36
CA ALA A 607 -20.26 -0.85 -37.86
C ALA A 607 -20.88 0.23 -36.96
N HIS A 608 -20.10 0.76 -36.01
CA HIS A 608 -20.55 1.85 -35.14
C HIS A 608 -20.88 3.12 -35.92
N LEU A 609 -20.06 3.51 -36.89
CA LEU A 609 -20.32 4.70 -37.71
C LEU A 609 -21.58 4.52 -38.59
N ILE A 610 -21.72 3.38 -39.26
CA ILE A 610 -22.86 3.09 -40.15
C ILE A 610 -24.18 2.98 -39.37
N SER A 611 -24.14 2.41 -38.15
CA SER A 611 -25.33 2.21 -37.31
C SER A 611 -26.09 3.49 -36.96
N ARG A 612 -25.43 4.66 -37.04
CA ARG A 612 -26.05 5.97 -36.81
C ARG A 612 -27.03 6.38 -37.91
N GLY A 613 -27.08 5.62 -39.01
CA GLY A 613 -27.99 5.84 -40.13
C GLY A 613 -27.44 6.81 -41.18
N GLU A 614 -28.11 6.84 -42.33
CA GLU A 614 -27.67 7.62 -43.49
C GLU A 614 -27.63 9.13 -43.22
N GLN A 615 -28.48 9.64 -42.32
CA GLN A 615 -28.54 11.07 -41.99
C GLN A 615 -27.30 11.58 -41.23
N ALA A 616 -26.64 10.73 -40.46
CA ALA A 616 -25.43 11.09 -39.73
C ALA A 616 -24.17 11.02 -40.62
N TRP A 617 -24.26 10.32 -41.76
CA TRP A 617 -23.14 10.12 -42.68
C TRP A 617 -22.93 11.33 -43.59
N THR A 618 -21.88 12.12 -43.34
CA THR A 618 -21.61 13.38 -44.07
C THR A 618 -20.71 13.22 -45.29
N LEU A 619 -20.09 12.05 -45.47
CA LEU A 619 -19.26 11.71 -46.63
C LEU A 619 -20.13 11.20 -47.80
N SER A 620 -19.50 10.75 -48.90
CA SER A 620 -20.26 10.35 -50.08
C SER A 620 -21.11 9.10 -49.84
N ARG A 621 -22.33 9.11 -50.40
CA ARG A 621 -23.26 7.96 -50.36
C ARG A 621 -22.65 6.70 -50.99
N SER A 622 -21.86 6.87 -52.05
CA SER A 622 -21.18 5.76 -52.72
C SER A 622 -20.15 5.10 -51.80
N GLN A 623 -19.36 5.87 -51.05
CA GLN A 623 -18.41 5.35 -50.08
C GLN A 623 -19.15 4.59 -48.96
N ARG A 624 -20.27 5.13 -48.45
CA ARG A 624 -21.10 4.44 -47.46
C ARG A 624 -21.58 3.07 -47.95
N ASN A 625 -22.06 3.00 -49.19
CA ASN A 625 -22.58 1.76 -49.77
C ASN A 625 -21.46 0.73 -50.01
N SER A 626 -20.28 1.16 -50.49
CA SER A 626 -19.11 0.28 -50.60
C SER A 626 -18.75 -0.32 -49.25
N LEU A 627 -18.67 0.51 -48.19
CA LEU A 627 -18.34 0.05 -46.84
C LEU A 627 -19.36 -0.93 -46.28
N LEU A 628 -20.65 -0.77 -46.60
CA LEU A 628 -21.68 -1.74 -46.21
C LEU A 628 -21.41 -3.12 -46.83
N ASP A 629 -21.12 -3.15 -48.13
CA ASP A 629 -20.86 -4.39 -48.87
C ASP A 629 -19.53 -5.03 -48.42
N ASP A 630 -18.49 -4.22 -48.23
CA ASP A 630 -17.18 -4.64 -47.77
C ASP A 630 -17.23 -5.18 -46.34
N LEU A 631 -17.95 -4.52 -45.43
CA LEU A 631 -18.13 -4.95 -44.04
C LEU A 631 -18.73 -6.35 -43.98
N HIS A 632 -19.86 -6.55 -44.67
CA HIS A 632 -20.54 -7.84 -44.71
C HIS A 632 -19.65 -8.92 -45.33
N SER A 633 -18.98 -8.60 -46.44
CA SER A 633 -18.11 -9.53 -47.17
C SER A 633 -16.84 -9.92 -46.39
N ALA A 634 -16.29 -9.00 -45.60
CA ALA A 634 -15.09 -9.25 -44.80
C ALA A 634 -15.39 -10.20 -43.63
N ILE A 635 -16.47 -9.95 -42.87
CA ILE A 635 -16.82 -10.75 -41.69
C ILE A 635 -17.08 -12.22 -42.06
N LEU A 636 -17.76 -12.48 -43.17
CA LEU A 636 -18.04 -13.84 -43.64
C LEU A 636 -16.79 -14.62 -44.05
N LYS A 637 -15.67 -13.94 -44.32
CA LYS A 637 -14.40 -14.58 -44.72
C LYS A 637 -13.48 -14.85 -43.53
N TRP A 638 -13.78 -14.31 -42.35
CA TRP A 638 -12.89 -14.47 -41.20
C TRP A 638 -12.83 -15.94 -40.74
N PRO A 639 -11.62 -16.45 -40.46
CA PRO A 639 -11.49 -17.74 -39.80
C PRO A 639 -12.01 -17.62 -38.36
N THR A 640 -12.49 -18.73 -37.79
CA THR A 640 -12.75 -18.80 -36.35
C THR A 640 -11.42 -18.71 -35.60
N PRO A 641 -11.17 -17.68 -34.78
CA PRO A 641 -9.89 -17.53 -34.11
C PRO A 641 -9.67 -18.68 -33.12
N GLU A 642 -8.41 -19.06 -32.86
CA GLU A 642 -8.10 -20.17 -31.93
C GLU A 642 -8.24 -19.75 -30.46
N CYS A 643 -7.78 -18.54 -30.12
CA CYS A 643 -7.80 -17.98 -28.77
C CYS A 643 -8.73 -16.77 -28.65
N GLU A 644 -9.02 -16.35 -27.41
CA GLU A 644 -9.68 -15.08 -27.13
C GLU A 644 -8.79 -13.92 -27.62
N MET A 645 -9.30 -13.11 -28.56
CA MET A 645 -8.56 -11.99 -29.18
C MET A 645 -8.74 -10.67 -28.43
N VAL A 646 -9.85 -10.53 -27.71
CA VAL A 646 -10.28 -9.29 -27.07
C VAL A 646 -11.16 -9.64 -25.87
N ALA A 647 -11.04 -8.86 -24.82
CA ALA A 647 -11.83 -9.03 -23.61
C ALA A 647 -12.81 -7.87 -23.41
N TYR A 648 -14.11 -8.17 -23.40
CA TYR A 648 -15.14 -7.17 -23.12
C TYR A 648 -15.40 -6.97 -21.62
N ARG A 649 -15.64 -5.70 -21.25
CA ARG A 649 -16.16 -5.31 -19.93
C ARG A 649 -17.68 -5.41 -19.86
N SER A 650 -18.35 -5.09 -20.97
CA SER A 650 -19.80 -5.12 -21.12
C SER A 650 -20.19 -5.46 -22.56
N PHE A 651 -21.38 -6.03 -22.75
CA PHE A 651 -22.03 -6.16 -24.05
C PHE A 651 -22.91 -4.97 -24.43
N ASN A 652 -23.10 -4.00 -23.53
CA ASN A 652 -23.94 -2.82 -23.77
C ASN A 652 -23.64 -2.08 -25.10
N PRO A 653 -22.37 -1.88 -25.50
CA PRO A 653 -22.07 -1.22 -26.78
C PRO A 653 -22.60 -1.95 -28.03
N PHE A 654 -22.83 -3.26 -27.94
CA PHE A 654 -23.34 -4.05 -29.06
C PHE A 654 -24.86 -3.98 -29.21
N PHE A 655 -25.61 -3.74 -28.13
CA PHE A 655 -27.08 -3.81 -28.17
C PHE A 655 -27.74 -2.85 -29.17
N PRO A 656 -27.26 -1.59 -29.34
CA PRO A 656 -27.75 -0.73 -30.41
C PRO A 656 -27.51 -1.32 -31.81
N LEU A 657 -26.37 -1.96 -32.04
CA LEU A 657 -26.00 -2.57 -33.32
C LEU A 657 -26.89 -3.78 -33.65
N LEU A 658 -27.26 -4.56 -32.64
CA LEU A 658 -28.21 -5.67 -32.78
C LEU A 658 -29.60 -5.20 -33.26
N GLY A 659 -29.96 -3.93 -33.05
CA GLY A 659 -31.22 -3.34 -33.53
C GLY A 659 -31.19 -2.87 -34.99
N CYS A 660 -30.05 -2.94 -35.68
CA CYS A 660 -29.88 -2.40 -37.04
C CYS A 660 -30.32 -3.36 -38.15
N PHE A 661 -31.60 -3.79 -38.15
CA PHE A 661 -32.15 -4.76 -39.13
C PHE A 661 -32.03 -4.35 -40.61
N THR A 662 -31.87 -3.06 -40.89
CA THR A 662 -31.70 -2.54 -42.27
C THR A 662 -30.26 -2.58 -42.77
N THR A 663 -29.29 -2.90 -41.91
CA THR A 663 -27.86 -2.96 -42.25
C THR A 663 -27.25 -4.27 -41.72
N PRO A 664 -27.44 -5.40 -42.41
CA PRO A 664 -27.00 -6.72 -41.96
C PRO A 664 -25.54 -6.81 -41.52
N GLY A 665 -24.61 -6.16 -42.24
CA GLY A 665 -23.19 -6.15 -41.88
C GLY A 665 -22.91 -5.62 -40.47
N VAL A 666 -23.71 -4.66 -39.99
CA VAL A 666 -23.62 -4.10 -38.63
C VAL A 666 -24.04 -5.14 -37.59
N GLN A 667 -25.19 -5.78 -37.79
CA GLN A 667 -25.65 -6.84 -36.91
C GLN A 667 -24.68 -8.03 -36.92
N LEU A 668 -24.16 -8.39 -38.10
CA LEU A 668 -23.24 -9.50 -38.30
C LEU A 668 -21.96 -9.32 -37.49
N TRP A 669 -21.36 -8.13 -37.50
CA TRP A 669 -20.19 -7.84 -36.67
C TRP A 669 -20.49 -8.06 -35.18
N ALA A 670 -21.61 -7.52 -34.71
CA ALA A 670 -22.00 -7.60 -33.31
C ALA A 670 -22.27 -9.05 -32.85
N VAL A 671 -23.02 -9.84 -33.62
CA VAL A 671 -23.28 -11.24 -33.25
C VAL A 671 -22.02 -12.11 -33.39
N TRP A 672 -21.15 -11.84 -34.38
CA TRP A 672 -19.88 -12.54 -34.52
C TRP A 672 -18.98 -12.29 -33.31
N ALA A 673 -18.86 -11.04 -32.87
CA ALA A 673 -18.12 -10.65 -31.67
C ALA A 673 -18.63 -11.38 -30.41
N MET A 674 -19.95 -11.38 -30.22
CA MET A 674 -20.59 -12.09 -29.10
C MET A 674 -20.34 -13.59 -29.15
N GLN A 675 -20.49 -14.22 -30.32
CA GLN A 675 -20.25 -15.65 -30.50
C GLN A 675 -18.80 -16.01 -30.18
N HIS A 676 -17.85 -15.23 -30.68
CA HIS A 676 -16.42 -15.44 -30.45
C HIS A 676 -16.11 -15.54 -28.96
N VAL A 677 -16.41 -14.50 -28.19
CA VAL A 677 -16.06 -14.47 -26.76
C VAL A 677 -16.88 -15.47 -25.93
N CYS A 678 -18.16 -15.68 -26.25
CA CYS A 678 -18.98 -16.70 -25.59
C CYS A 678 -18.48 -18.12 -25.86
N SER A 679 -17.91 -18.39 -27.04
CA SER A 679 -17.36 -19.71 -27.37
C SER A 679 -16.02 -19.99 -26.69
N LYS A 680 -15.19 -18.96 -26.50
CA LYS A 680 -13.84 -19.09 -25.92
C LYS A 680 -13.82 -19.08 -24.40
N ASN A 681 -14.68 -18.27 -23.78
CA ASN A 681 -14.76 -18.16 -22.32
C ASN A 681 -16.23 -18.09 -21.87
N PRO A 682 -16.99 -19.20 -22.04
CA PRO A 682 -18.43 -19.24 -21.77
C PRO A 682 -18.77 -18.91 -20.32
N SER A 683 -17.95 -19.35 -19.36
CA SER A 683 -18.19 -19.08 -17.94
C SER A 683 -18.30 -17.59 -17.61
N ARG A 684 -17.45 -16.77 -18.24
CA ARG A 684 -17.45 -15.31 -18.07
C ARG A 684 -18.53 -14.66 -18.94
N TYR A 685 -18.48 -14.90 -20.24
CA TYR A 685 -19.25 -14.10 -21.20
C TYR A 685 -20.71 -14.52 -21.32
N CYS A 686 -21.05 -15.82 -21.17
CA CYS A 686 -22.44 -16.22 -21.15
C CYS A 686 -23.16 -15.65 -19.92
N SER A 687 -22.51 -15.69 -18.76
CA SER A 687 -23.05 -15.08 -17.53
C SER A 687 -23.28 -13.58 -17.71
N MET A 688 -22.26 -12.84 -18.18
CA MET A 688 -22.35 -11.40 -18.47
C MET A 688 -23.47 -11.06 -19.45
N LEU A 689 -23.56 -11.78 -20.58
CA LEU A 689 -24.58 -11.53 -21.61
C LEU A 689 -26.01 -11.76 -21.09
N ILE A 690 -26.21 -12.74 -20.20
CA ILE A 690 -27.51 -12.99 -19.58
C ILE A 690 -27.85 -11.90 -18.56
N GLU A 691 -26.89 -11.53 -17.70
CA GLU A 691 -27.04 -10.51 -16.65
C GLU A 691 -27.41 -9.13 -17.21
N GLU A 692 -26.83 -8.78 -18.37
CA GLU A 692 -27.07 -7.51 -19.06
C GLU A 692 -28.31 -7.51 -19.96
N GLY A 693 -29.03 -8.64 -20.06
CA GLY A 693 -30.29 -8.73 -20.81
C GLY A 693 -30.15 -9.10 -22.30
N GLY A 694 -28.99 -9.58 -22.72
CA GLY A 694 -28.71 -9.96 -24.12
C GLY A 694 -29.63 -11.03 -24.70
N LEU A 695 -30.25 -11.88 -23.87
CA LEU A 695 -31.23 -12.88 -24.32
C LEU A 695 -32.37 -12.25 -25.13
N GLN A 696 -32.93 -11.12 -24.67
CA GLN A 696 -34.05 -10.48 -25.35
C GLN A 696 -33.62 -9.96 -26.72
N HIS A 697 -32.42 -9.38 -26.82
CA HIS A 697 -31.89 -8.90 -28.10
C HIS A 697 -31.68 -10.05 -29.10
N LEU A 698 -31.17 -11.20 -28.64
CA LEU A 698 -30.97 -12.36 -29.50
C LEU A 698 -32.28 -13.03 -29.92
N TYR A 699 -33.28 -13.13 -29.04
CA TYR A 699 -34.60 -13.61 -29.42
C TYR A 699 -35.28 -12.68 -30.43
N ASN A 700 -35.15 -11.36 -30.27
CA ASN A 700 -35.65 -10.40 -31.26
C ASN A 700 -35.01 -10.63 -32.64
N ILE A 701 -33.70 -10.87 -32.71
CA ILE A 701 -33.02 -11.21 -33.97
C ILE A 701 -33.55 -12.52 -34.56
N LYS A 702 -33.71 -13.55 -33.73
CA LYS A 702 -34.22 -14.87 -34.15
C LYS A 702 -35.62 -14.79 -34.75
N GLU A 703 -36.49 -13.95 -34.19
CA GLU A 703 -37.92 -13.85 -34.56
C GLU A 703 -38.21 -12.82 -35.65
N HIS A 704 -37.32 -11.86 -35.89
CA HIS A 704 -37.56 -10.79 -36.85
C HIS A 704 -37.43 -11.28 -38.30
N GLU A 705 -38.48 -11.09 -39.11
CA GLU A 705 -38.60 -11.65 -40.47
C GLU A 705 -37.54 -11.14 -41.46
N GLN A 706 -37.01 -9.94 -41.24
CA GLN A 706 -36.00 -9.31 -42.10
C GLN A 706 -34.55 -9.59 -41.68
N THR A 707 -34.33 -10.41 -40.65
CA THR A 707 -32.98 -10.73 -40.20
C THR A 707 -32.22 -11.49 -41.29
N ASP A 708 -30.98 -11.06 -41.56
CA ASP A 708 -30.10 -11.76 -42.49
C ASP A 708 -29.84 -13.21 -42.04
N PRO A 709 -29.85 -14.20 -42.95
CA PRO A 709 -29.71 -15.62 -42.59
C PRO A 709 -28.46 -15.95 -41.77
N TYR A 710 -27.31 -15.31 -42.05
CA TYR A 710 -26.07 -15.54 -41.30
C TYR A 710 -26.15 -14.95 -39.89
N VAL A 711 -26.74 -13.76 -39.77
CA VAL A 711 -27.00 -13.12 -38.46
C VAL A 711 -27.91 -14.01 -37.62
N GLN A 712 -29.00 -14.52 -38.21
CA GLN A 712 -29.94 -15.40 -37.53
C GLN A 712 -29.26 -16.71 -37.08
N GLN A 713 -28.44 -17.32 -37.95
CA GLN A 713 -27.71 -18.54 -37.64
C GLN A 713 -26.77 -18.36 -36.44
N ILE A 714 -25.99 -17.28 -36.40
CA ILE A 714 -25.07 -16.99 -35.30
C ILE A 714 -25.86 -16.71 -34.01
N ALA A 715 -26.93 -15.92 -34.08
CA ALA A 715 -27.76 -15.60 -32.92
C ALA A 715 -28.38 -16.86 -32.30
N VAL A 716 -28.86 -17.81 -33.12
CA VAL A 716 -29.36 -19.11 -32.65
C VAL A 716 -28.26 -19.92 -31.98
N ALA A 717 -27.06 -19.98 -32.56
CA ALA A 717 -25.91 -20.67 -31.94
C ALA A 717 -25.51 -20.07 -30.58
N ILE A 718 -25.60 -18.74 -30.42
CA ILE A 718 -25.38 -18.07 -29.13
C ILE A 718 -26.49 -18.46 -28.16
N LEU A 719 -27.76 -18.37 -28.55
CA LEU A 719 -28.90 -18.76 -27.70
C LEU A 719 -28.77 -20.20 -27.20
N ASP A 720 -28.43 -21.16 -28.06
CA ASP A 720 -28.21 -22.56 -27.67
C ASP A 720 -27.08 -22.69 -26.63
N SER A 721 -26.03 -21.88 -26.76
CA SER A 721 -24.91 -21.84 -25.81
C SER A 721 -25.33 -21.25 -24.47
N LEU A 722 -26.14 -20.18 -24.49
CA LEU A 722 -26.69 -19.56 -23.29
C LEU A 722 -27.67 -20.50 -22.56
N GLU A 723 -28.53 -21.20 -23.29
CA GLU A 723 -29.46 -22.19 -22.71
C GLU A 723 -28.69 -23.34 -22.02
N LYS A 724 -27.66 -23.88 -22.68
CA LYS A 724 -26.76 -24.89 -22.07
C LYS A 724 -26.06 -24.35 -20.82
N HIS A 725 -25.64 -23.09 -20.83
CA HIS A 725 -25.01 -22.44 -19.68
C HIS A 725 -25.98 -22.29 -18.50
N ILE A 726 -27.21 -21.82 -18.77
CA ILE A 726 -28.27 -21.68 -17.75
C ILE A 726 -28.63 -23.03 -17.13
N VAL A 727 -28.73 -24.09 -17.93
CA VAL A 727 -29.01 -25.45 -17.42
C VAL A 727 -27.90 -25.94 -16.48
N ARG A 728 -26.63 -25.61 -16.78
CA ARG A 728 -25.48 -26.08 -15.99
C ARG A 728 -25.22 -25.26 -14.73
N HIS A 729 -25.37 -23.93 -14.82
CA HIS A 729 -24.93 -22.99 -13.78
C HIS A 729 -26.09 -22.23 -13.10
N GLY A 730 -27.32 -22.41 -13.57
CA GLY A 730 -28.47 -21.59 -13.18
C GLY A 730 -28.51 -20.26 -13.92
N ARG A 731 -29.64 -19.55 -13.81
CA ARG A 731 -29.77 -18.19 -14.35
C ARG A 731 -29.11 -17.21 -13.38
N PRO A 732 -28.09 -16.43 -13.81
CA PRO A 732 -27.54 -15.39 -12.96
C PRO A 732 -28.60 -14.32 -12.65
N PRO A 733 -28.52 -13.66 -11.48
CA PRO A 733 -29.46 -12.61 -11.12
C PRO A 733 -29.38 -11.46 -12.13
N PRO A 734 -30.50 -10.83 -12.52
CA PRO A 734 -30.45 -9.67 -13.41
C PRO A 734 -29.61 -8.56 -12.79
N CYS A 735 -28.78 -7.90 -13.59
CA CYS A 735 -27.99 -6.77 -13.13
C CYS A 735 -28.94 -5.72 -12.53
N LYS A 736 -28.69 -5.30 -11.28
CA LYS A 736 -29.42 -4.16 -10.70
C LYS A 736 -29.09 -2.98 -11.60
N LYS A 737 -30.02 -2.57 -12.47
CA LYS A 737 -29.88 -1.32 -13.23
C LYS A 737 -29.48 -0.23 -12.24
N GLN A 738 -28.24 0.27 -12.35
CA GLN A 738 -27.87 1.51 -11.70
C GLN A 738 -28.86 2.57 -12.22
N PRO A 739 -29.37 3.47 -11.36
CA PRO A 739 -30.34 4.46 -11.82
C PRO A 739 -29.66 5.26 -12.94
N GLN A 740 -30.19 5.15 -14.16
CA GLN A 740 -29.93 6.15 -15.18
C GLN A 740 -30.26 7.48 -14.53
N ALA A 741 -29.25 8.32 -14.31
CA ALA A 741 -29.48 9.70 -13.98
C ALA A 741 -30.47 10.20 -15.02
N ARG A 742 -31.68 10.55 -14.58
CA ARG A 742 -32.67 11.22 -15.43
C ARG A 742 -32.07 12.56 -15.80
N LEU A 743 -31.26 12.58 -16.85
CA LEU A 743 -30.99 13.77 -17.63
C LEU A 743 -32.27 14.02 -18.40
N ASN A 744 -33.12 14.87 -17.81
CA ASN A 744 -34.13 15.60 -18.58
C ASN A 744 -33.42 16.67 -19.40
#